data_AF-A0A673XJS0-F1
#
_entry.id   AF-A0A673XJS0-F1
#
_cell.length_a   1.000
_cell.length_b   1.000
_cell.length_c   1.000
_cell.angle_alpha   90.00
_cell.angle_beta   90.00
_cell.angle_gamma   90.00
#
_symmetry.space_group_name_H-M   'P 1'
#
loop_
_entity.id
_entity.type
_entity.pdbx_description
1 polymer ?
#
loop_
_entity_poly.entity_id
_entity_poly.type
_entity_poly.pdbx_seq_one_letter_code
_entity_poly.pdbx_strand_id
1 'polypeptide(L)'
;MACAMIPLDEQQVTEATGPLGKERTLPALHPDRKEERCFVPYKPPPEDSSPAQVEEYLEHGKFITEDLDWLLALRHDKFWCQVVFDESLQKCLDSYLRHSPRGLDPSSLPSSPAVADMQRCIHRAVFMTFLRMATHKESKESFITPTVFGEIIYNNFLFDIPKILDLCVLFGKGNSQLLHKMIENIFTQQPCYYGDLDEAVLSVLQVLDTILAKCGLQCEGATAIEPLKLSEPGRPTAMTMSQQDLVDLVLYLCDTCTTIQAFLDIFPAACSTFHCHSFLNRLASFYEVAVPDIEKAVRKRNFDDKSLQEDLWRRVCHARRRMVEMAHLMLQHTCLQPILEGSDINTPPPPFPPALDETRTSYLLQGVEDAWDSIGRRRTQYRPQQTHSSAGVSVSDMCYVIQGAACTISAGELESLLTHIRDLLPDLGEGFLLACLHQYNYSSELVINYILEDRLHPDLDKLDRAMPRPVKEELPPVLSTRSNVFDDDEFDVFNRDQVDMTRVWKGRRKGESVRDLLNDKQHIAEQKERYLTYETVVDEVIVTPSESGAIYNLNDYDDEYDDTYDINQVGANDLDGDSNLLNRRPFTVPQVLRQGGRPQMQEENVEEEEDEKEGAVKRDQFVQDPALLRERAEARRATMQHRKGERDVVGKPKGQGQSTETLLDRRKKEAHKSRGANHNRRAMSDRKRNKGMIPS
;
A
#
# COMPACT_ATOMS: atom_id res chain seq x y z
N MET A 1 -39.20 -45.93 3.96
CA MET A 1 -39.27 -44.68 3.18
C MET A 1 -38.32 -43.72 3.85
N ALA A 2 -37.17 -43.40 3.24
CA ALA A 2 -36.30 -42.37 3.78
C ALA A 2 -37.05 -41.05 3.65
N CYS A 3 -37.38 -40.42 4.78
CA CYS A 3 -37.96 -39.08 4.78
C CYS A 3 -36.96 -38.17 4.05
N ALA A 4 -37.40 -37.46 3.01
CA ALA A 4 -36.53 -36.51 2.32
C ALA A 4 -36.08 -35.47 3.36
N MET A 5 -34.77 -35.32 3.55
CA MET A 5 -34.24 -34.34 4.50
C MET A 5 -34.54 -32.94 3.95
N ILE A 6 -35.20 -32.12 4.77
CA ILE A 6 -35.66 -30.78 4.41
C ILE A 6 -34.53 -29.79 4.76
N PRO A 7 -34.18 -28.85 3.86
CA PRO A 7 -33.19 -27.81 4.15
C PRO A 7 -33.70 -26.86 5.24
N LEU A 8 -32.78 -26.21 5.95
CA LEU A 8 -33.13 -25.35 7.10
C LEU A 8 -34.07 -24.20 6.72
N ASP A 9 -33.92 -23.63 5.53
CA ASP A 9 -34.74 -22.53 5.00
C ASP A 9 -36.20 -22.91 4.75
N GLU A 10 -36.49 -24.19 4.52
CA GLU A 10 -37.86 -24.71 4.34
C GLU A 10 -38.41 -25.38 5.61
N GLN A 11 -37.56 -25.59 6.61
CA GLN A 11 -37.92 -26.28 7.84
C GLN A 11 -38.86 -25.42 8.70
N GLN A 12 -39.88 -26.06 9.26
CA GLN A 12 -40.78 -25.48 10.26
C GLN A 12 -40.52 -26.15 11.61
N VAL A 13 -40.56 -25.37 12.69
CA VAL A 13 -40.38 -25.86 14.06
C VAL A 13 -41.58 -25.43 14.89
N THR A 14 -42.20 -26.39 15.57
CA THR A 14 -43.30 -26.15 16.51
C THR A 14 -42.74 -26.07 17.92
N GLU A 15 -42.87 -24.92 18.56
CA GLU A 15 -42.40 -24.66 19.92
C GLU A 15 -43.58 -24.23 20.81
N ALA A 16 -43.55 -24.62 22.09
CA ALA A 16 -44.57 -24.23 23.05
C ALA A 16 -44.30 -22.80 23.54
N THR A 17 -45.26 -21.90 23.33
CA THR A 17 -45.15 -20.49 23.76
C THR A 17 -45.94 -20.20 25.04
N GLY A 18 -45.24 -19.64 26.03
CA GLY A 18 -45.80 -19.10 27.28
C GLY A 18 -46.21 -20.15 28.32
N PRO A 19 -46.58 -19.70 29.55
CA PRO A 19 -46.98 -20.58 30.66
C PRO A 19 -48.27 -21.38 30.38
N LEU A 20 -49.02 -21.03 29.34
CA LEU A 20 -50.25 -21.70 28.90
C LEU A 20 -50.02 -22.77 27.82
N GLY A 21 -48.78 -22.99 27.36
CA GLY A 21 -48.42 -24.12 26.49
C GLY A 21 -49.05 -24.11 25.10
N LYS A 22 -49.38 -22.93 24.53
CA LYS A 22 -49.90 -22.88 23.16
C LYS A 22 -48.76 -23.16 22.17
N GLU A 23 -48.93 -24.20 21.36
CA GLU A 23 -48.00 -24.56 20.29
C GLU A 23 -48.06 -23.50 19.18
N ARG A 24 -46.90 -22.92 18.84
CA ARG A 24 -46.72 -22.00 17.72
C ARG A 24 -45.75 -22.64 16.74
N THR A 25 -46.16 -22.76 15.48
CA THR A 25 -45.28 -23.22 14.40
C THR A 25 -44.64 -22.01 13.75
N LEU A 26 -43.30 -22.02 13.69
CA LEU A 26 -42.47 -20.96 13.13
C LEU A 26 -41.53 -21.52 12.08
N PRO A 27 -41.08 -20.70 11.11
CA PRO A 27 -39.90 -21.03 10.32
C PRO A 27 -38.71 -21.35 11.24
N ALA A 28 -37.87 -22.30 10.84
CA ALA A 28 -36.69 -22.66 11.62
C ALA A 28 -35.73 -21.45 11.74
N LEU A 29 -35.61 -20.60 10.72
CA LEU A 29 -34.93 -19.31 10.82
C LEU A 29 -35.93 -18.24 11.22
N HIS A 30 -35.91 -17.82 12.50
CA HIS A 30 -36.81 -16.79 13.00
C HIS A 30 -36.15 -15.97 14.13
N PRO A 31 -36.37 -14.64 14.19
CA PRO A 31 -35.80 -13.78 15.25
C PRO A 31 -36.10 -14.27 16.67
N ASP A 32 -37.36 -14.63 16.97
CA ASP A 32 -37.77 -15.16 18.29
C ASP A 32 -37.03 -16.45 18.72
N ARG A 33 -36.32 -17.13 17.81
CA ARG A 33 -35.58 -18.37 18.10
C ARG A 33 -34.11 -18.13 18.42
N LYS A 34 -33.61 -16.90 18.30
CA LYS A 34 -32.27 -16.51 18.77
C LYS A 34 -32.26 -16.48 20.30
N GLU A 35 -31.11 -16.75 20.89
CA GLU A 35 -30.95 -16.65 22.34
C GLU A 35 -30.54 -15.22 22.71
N GLU A 36 -31.03 -14.75 23.85
CA GLU A 36 -30.68 -13.44 24.41
C GLU A 36 -29.27 -13.51 25.03
N ARG A 37 -28.25 -13.40 24.17
CA ARG A 37 -26.83 -13.33 24.56
C ARG A 37 -26.21 -12.09 23.93
N CYS A 38 -25.31 -11.43 24.67
CA CYS A 38 -24.62 -10.24 24.21
C CYS A 38 -23.15 -10.56 23.95
N PHE A 39 -22.69 -10.40 22.71
CA PHE A 39 -21.28 -10.57 22.36
C PHE A 39 -20.53 -9.25 22.50
N VAL A 40 -19.48 -9.25 23.32
CA VAL A 40 -18.67 -8.04 23.54
C VAL A 40 -17.72 -7.76 22.37
N PRO A 41 -17.55 -6.49 21.93
CA PRO A 41 -16.59 -6.15 20.88
C PRO A 41 -15.14 -6.44 21.28
N TYR A 42 -14.30 -6.89 20.36
CA TYR A 42 -12.89 -7.15 20.60
C TYR A 42 -12.08 -5.86 20.82
N LYS A 43 -11.13 -5.92 21.76
CA LYS A 43 -10.09 -4.91 21.99
C LYS A 43 -8.71 -5.55 21.81
N PRO A 44 -7.74 -4.87 21.17
CA PRO A 44 -6.38 -5.36 21.02
C PRO A 44 -5.66 -5.45 22.38
N PRO A 45 -4.59 -6.25 22.50
CA PRO A 45 -3.76 -6.27 23.70
C PRO A 45 -3.17 -4.87 23.97
N PRO A 46 -2.95 -4.50 25.24
CA PRO A 46 -2.38 -3.20 25.58
C PRO A 46 -0.93 -3.10 25.10
N GLU A 47 -0.53 -1.91 24.64
CA GLU A 47 0.86 -1.61 24.29
C GLU A 47 1.75 -1.58 25.55
N ASP A 48 1.18 -1.09 26.66
CA ASP A 48 1.84 -1.06 27.96
C ASP A 48 1.61 -2.36 28.73
N SER A 49 2.69 -2.96 29.24
CA SER A 49 2.65 -4.22 29.99
C SER A 49 2.21 -4.04 31.46
N SER A 50 1.29 -3.12 31.73
CA SER A 50 0.81 -2.91 33.10
C SER A 50 -0.05 -4.13 33.53
N PRO A 51 0.13 -4.65 34.76
CA PRO A 51 -0.60 -5.85 35.19
C PRO A 51 -2.13 -5.71 35.10
N ALA A 52 -2.66 -4.52 35.42
CA ALA A 52 -4.10 -4.25 35.39
C ALA A 52 -4.69 -4.30 33.97
N GLN A 53 -4.01 -3.70 32.98
CA GLN A 53 -4.49 -3.72 31.59
C GLN A 53 -4.37 -5.12 30.97
N VAL A 54 -3.35 -5.89 31.37
CA VAL A 54 -3.21 -7.29 30.95
C VAL A 54 -4.34 -8.14 31.53
N GLU A 55 -4.69 -7.94 32.79
CA GLU A 55 -5.82 -8.63 33.43
C GLU A 55 -7.16 -8.29 32.76
N GLU A 56 -7.43 -7.00 32.49
CA GLU A 56 -8.61 -6.56 31.74
C GLU A 56 -8.69 -7.24 30.36
N TYR A 57 -7.58 -7.26 29.62
CA TYR A 57 -7.54 -7.93 28.32
C TYR A 57 -7.84 -9.43 28.41
N LEU A 58 -7.29 -10.12 29.42
CA LEU A 58 -7.50 -11.56 29.60
C LEU A 58 -8.94 -11.87 29.99
N GLU A 59 -9.56 -11.09 30.87
CA GLU A 59 -10.97 -11.25 31.24
C GLU A 59 -11.88 -10.97 30.04
N HIS A 60 -11.61 -9.88 29.31
CA HIS A 60 -12.36 -9.50 28.11
C HIS A 60 -12.26 -10.57 27.02
N GLY A 61 -11.05 -11.08 26.77
CA GLY A 61 -10.82 -12.19 25.84
C GLY A 61 -11.52 -13.49 26.25
N LYS A 62 -11.65 -13.73 27.56
CA LYS A 62 -12.36 -14.89 28.11
C LYS A 62 -13.86 -14.83 27.81
N PHE A 63 -14.51 -13.66 27.98
CA PHE A 63 -15.92 -13.52 27.57
C PHE A 63 -16.11 -13.84 26.09
N ILE A 64 -15.28 -13.27 25.21
CA ILE A 64 -15.35 -13.52 23.76
C ILE A 64 -15.18 -15.01 23.44
N THR A 65 -14.20 -15.68 24.05
CA THR A 65 -13.95 -17.11 23.78
C THR A 65 -15.07 -18.00 24.30
N GLU A 66 -15.58 -17.76 25.51
CA GLU A 66 -16.71 -18.52 26.07
C GLU A 66 -18.00 -18.32 25.27
N ASP A 67 -18.25 -17.11 24.77
CA ASP A 67 -19.40 -16.79 23.93
C ASP A 67 -19.31 -17.44 22.54
N LEU A 68 -18.13 -17.38 21.90
CA LEU A 68 -17.91 -18.01 20.60
C LEU A 68 -17.86 -19.54 20.70
N ASP A 69 -17.29 -20.12 21.76
CA ASP A 69 -17.31 -21.57 21.97
C ASP A 69 -18.73 -22.08 22.21
N TRP A 70 -19.56 -21.32 22.94
CA TRP A 70 -20.99 -21.61 23.05
C TRP A 70 -21.69 -21.54 21.69
N LEU A 71 -21.43 -20.49 20.91
CA LEU A 71 -22.01 -20.32 19.57
C LEU A 71 -21.66 -21.52 18.67
N LEU A 72 -20.40 -21.95 18.70
CA LEU A 72 -19.92 -23.12 17.95
C LEU A 72 -20.53 -24.44 18.45
N ALA A 73 -20.91 -24.53 19.73
CA ALA A 73 -21.59 -25.69 20.30
C ALA A 73 -23.09 -25.76 19.96
N LEU A 74 -23.71 -24.67 19.46
CA LEU A 74 -25.11 -24.68 19.07
C LEU A 74 -25.40 -25.65 17.94
N ARG A 75 -26.61 -26.20 17.92
CA ARG A 75 -27.15 -26.94 16.77
C ARG A 75 -27.26 -26.02 15.56
N HIS A 76 -27.20 -26.61 14.36
CA HIS A 76 -27.21 -25.87 13.08
C HIS A 76 -28.34 -24.82 12.98
N ASP A 77 -29.59 -25.17 13.35
CA ASP A 77 -30.72 -24.24 13.27
C ASP A 77 -30.58 -23.03 14.20
N LYS A 78 -30.16 -23.27 15.44
CA LYS A 78 -29.97 -22.23 16.46
C LYS A 78 -28.73 -21.37 16.18
N PHE A 79 -27.66 -21.98 15.67
CA PHE A 79 -26.46 -21.27 15.22
C PHE A 79 -26.82 -20.22 14.16
N TRP A 80 -27.54 -20.62 13.11
CA TRP A 80 -27.93 -19.70 12.05
C TRP A 80 -28.94 -18.64 12.50
N CYS A 81 -29.83 -18.95 13.47
CA CYS A 81 -30.66 -17.91 14.08
C CYS A 81 -29.83 -16.85 14.80
N GLN A 82 -28.80 -17.26 15.55
CA GLN A 82 -27.92 -16.31 16.22
C GLN A 82 -27.14 -15.47 15.22
N VAL A 83 -26.49 -16.11 14.24
CA VAL A 83 -25.66 -15.44 13.23
C VAL A 83 -26.44 -14.39 12.42
N VAL A 84 -27.68 -14.70 12.05
CA VAL A 84 -28.50 -13.82 11.19
C VAL A 84 -29.17 -12.69 11.98
N PHE A 85 -29.62 -12.94 13.21
CA PHE A 85 -30.50 -12.01 13.93
C PHE A 85 -29.84 -11.33 15.15
N ASP A 86 -28.60 -11.67 15.49
CA ASP A 86 -27.84 -11.03 16.56
C ASP A 86 -26.79 -10.05 16.00
N GLU A 87 -27.09 -8.75 16.11
CA GLU A 87 -26.16 -7.70 15.71
C GLU A 87 -24.91 -7.63 16.59
N SER A 88 -24.99 -8.03 17.86
CA SER A 88 -23.84 -7.96 18.78
C SER A 88 -22.74 -8.92 18.34
N LEU A 89 -23.11 -10.10 17.83
CA LEU A 89 -22.19 -11.07 17.25
C LEU A 89 -21.45 -10.49 16.04
N GLN A 90 -22.16 -9.86 15.10
CA GLN A 90 -21.50 -9.24 13.93
C GLN A 90 -20.55 -8.13 14.37
N LYS A 91 -20.95 -7.28 15.34
CA LYS A 91 -20.07 -6.23 15.90
C LYS A 91 -18.82 -6.83 16.58
N CYS A 92 -18.95 -7.97 17.25
CA CYS A 92 -17.82 -8.70 17.84
C CYS A 92 -16.84 -9.23 16.78
N LEU A 93 -17.35 -9.90 15.75
CA LEU A 93 -16.51 -10.42 14.66
C LEU A 93 -15.84 -9.29 13.86
N ASP A 94 -16.57 -8.21 13.56
CA ASP A 94 -16.04 -7.05 12.85
C ASP A 94 -14.94 -6.33 13.63
N SER A 95 -15.16 -6.11 14.93
CA SER A 95 -14.15 -5.50 15.78
C SER A 95 -12.90 -6.38 15.89
N TYR A 96 -13.03 -7.70 15.89
CA TYR A 96 -11.87 -8.59 15.86
C TYR A 96 -11.10 -8.47 14.55
N LEU A 97 -11.75 -8.62 13.40
CA LEU A 97 -11.07 -8.52 12.10
C LEU A 97 -10.34 -7.19 11.93
N ARG A 98 -10.96 -6.10 12.43
CA ARG A 98 -10.42 -4.75 12.37
C ARG A 98 -9.32 -4.43 13.38
N HIS A 99 -9.34 -5.02 14.57
CA HIS A 99 -8.41 -4.61 15.62
C HIS A 99 -7.39 -5.68 15.98
N SER A 100 -7.50 -6.90 15.43
CA SER A 100 -6.54 -7.96 15.66
C SER A 100 -5.15 -7.58 15.10
N PRO A 101 -4.09 -7.62 15.93
CA PRO A 101 -2.73 -7.30 15.50
C PRO A 101 -2.31 -8.16 14.31
N ARG A 102 -1.78 -7.53 13.25
CA ARG A 102 -1.25 -8.25 12.10
C ARG A 102 0.17 -8.74 12.42
N GLY A 103 0.60 -9.83 11.79
CA GLY A 103 1.91 -10.46 12.09
C GLY A 103 3.15 -9.60 11.79
N LEU A 104 2.96 -8.43 11.18
CA LEU A 104 4.03 -7.45 10.92
C LEU A 104 3.98 -6.27 11.91
N ASP A 105 2.97 -6.13 12.75
CA ASP A 105 2.84 -4.96 13.62
C ASP A 105 3.90 -4.97 14.72
N PRO A 106 4.50 -3.81 15.07
CA PRO A 106 5.48 -3.70 16.15
C PRO A 106 4.94 -4.21 17.50
N SER A 107 3.63 -4.05 17.72
CA SER A 107 2.88 -4.48 18.91
C SER A 107 2.45 -5.96 18.88
N SER A 108 2.87 -6.73 17.88
CA SER A 108 2.48 -8.15 17.72
C SER A 108 3.20 -9.11 18.67
N LEU A 109 4.26 -8.68 19.35
CA LEU A 109 4.97 -9.50 20.32
C LEU A 109 4.16 -9.58 21.63
N PRO A 110 3.71 -10.78 22.04
CA PRO A 110 2.90 -10.90 23.24
C PRO A 110 3.71 -10.51 24.46
N SER A 111 3.17 -9.62 25.28
CA SER A 111 3.80 -9.16 26.53
C SER A 111 3.97 -10.29 27.56
N SER A 112 3.14 -11.33 27.48
CA SER A 112 3.23 -12.53 28.33
C SER A 112 2.73 -13.80 27.61
N PRO A 113 3.13 -15.00 28.07
CA PRO A 113 2.60 -16.26 27.54
C PRO A 113 1.07 -16.36 27.65
N ALA A 114 0.47 -15.85 28.73
CA ALA A 114 -0.97 -15.85 28.92
C ALA A 114 -1.70 -15.01 27.86
N VAL A 115 -1.17 -13.82 27.52
CA VAL A 115 -1.69 -12.99 26.43
C VAL A 115 -1.58 -13.72 25.10
N ALA A 116 -0.44 -14.37 24.84
CA ALA A 116 -0.23 -15.16 23.62
C ALA A 116 -1.22 -16.33 23.49
N ASP A 117 -1.48 -17.04 24.59
CA ASP A 117 -2.46 -18.14 24.64
C ASP A 117 -3.88 -17.61 24.40
N MET A 118 -4.26 -16.51 25.05
CA MET A 118 -5.57 -15.89 24.85
C MET A 118 -5.78 -15.41 23.41
N GLN A 119 -4.78 -14.74 22.82
CA GLN A 119 -4.82 -14.36 21.41
C GLN A 119 -5.03 -15.58 20.51
N ARG A 120 -4.34 -16.69 20.75
CA ARG A 120 -4.51 -17.95 20.01
C ARG A 120 -5.91 -18.53 20.18
N CYS A 121 -6.47 -18.50 21.39
CA CYS A 121 -7.84 -18.97 21.65
C CYS A 121 -8.88 -18.15 20.88
N ILE A 122 -8.82 -16.82 20.97
CA ILE A 122 -9.74 -15.93 20.23
C ILE A 122 -9.58 -16.13 18.73
N HIS A 123 -8.33 -16.15 18.24
CA HIS A 123 -8.03 -16.35 16.81
C HIS A 123 -8.64 -17.64 16.27
N ARG A 124 -8.49 -18.75 17.00
CA ARG A 124 -9.10 -20.03 16.63
C ARG A 124 -10.63 -19.95 16.65
N ALA A 125 -11.24 -19.41 17.71
CA ALA A 125 -12.69 -19.33 17.84
C ALA A 125 -13.34 -18.49 16.72
N VAL A 126 -12.73 -17.35 16.38
CA VAL A 126 -13.19 -16.50 15.28
C VAL A 126 -13.06 -17.22 13.93
N PHE A 127 -11.93 -17.86 13.65
CA PHE A 127 -11.74 -18.61 12.41
C PHE A 127 -12.79 -19.72 12.26
N MET A 128 -13.02 -20.51 13.31
CA MET A 128 -14.00 -21.59 13.31
C MET A 128 -15.43 -21.06 13.11
N THR A 129 -15.73 -19.87 13.65
CA THR A 129 -17.04 -19.21 13.46
C THR A 129 -17.25 -18.83 12.00
N PHE A 130 -16.27 -18.16 11.37
CA PHE A 130 -16.34 -17.85 9.94
C PHE A 130 -16.33 -19.10 9.06
N LEU A 131 -15.60 -20.15 9.42
CA LEU A 131 -15.62 -21.44 8.72
C LEU A 131 -17.03 -22.04 8.71
N ARG A 132 -17.70 -22.05 9.85
CA ARG A 132 -19.07 -22.56 9.95
C ARG A 132 -20.05 -21.69 9.16
N MET A 133 -19.92 -20.36 9.22
CA MET A 133 -20.72 -19.41 8.43
C MET A 133 -20.48 -19.54 6.91
N ALA A 134 -19.27 -19.91 6.49
CA ALA A 134 -18.94 -20.13 5.09
C ALA A 134 -19.41 -21.50 4.55
N THR A 135 -19.95 -22.38 5.41
CA THR A 135 -20.30 -23.75 5.05
C THR A 135 -21.82 -23.92 4.95
N HIS A 136 -22.35 -23.92 3.73
CA HIS A 136 -23.80 -24.09 3.47
C HIS A 136 -24.33 -25.51 3.80
N LYS A 137 -23.43 -26.50 3.89
CA LYS A 137 -23.75 -27.90 4.17
C LYS A 137 -22.84 -28.45 5.27
N GLU A 138 -23.30 -28.34 6.52
CA GLU A 138 -22.56 -28.84 7.70
C GLU A 138 -22.61 -30.37 7.79
N SER A 139 -23.72 -30.99 7.40
CA SER A 139 -23.88 -32.45 7.35
C SER A 139 -24.87 -32.89 6.25
N LYS A 140 -25.17 -34.19 6.17
CA LYS A 140 -26.24 -34.69 5.27
C LYS A 140 -27.63 -34.24 5.72
N GLU A 141 -27.78 -33.93 7.01
CA GLU A 141 -29.06 -33.60 7.64
C GLU A 141 -29.18 -32.10 7.97
N SER A 142 -28.06 -31.38 7.96
CA SER A 142 -27.96 -29.98 8.34
C SER A 142 -27.35 -29.19 7.19
N PHE A 143 -28.20 -28.57 6.38
CA PHE A 143 -27.81 -27.79 5.22
C PHE A 143 -28.84 -26.71 4.91
N ILE A 144 -28.41 -25.70 4.17
CA ILE A 144 -29.22 -24.61 3.63
C ILE A 144 -29.21 -24.74 2.11
N THR A 145 -30.33 -24.46 1.45
CA THR A 145 -30.39 -24.38 -0.01
C THR A 145 -29.34 -23.40 -0.52
N PRO A 146 -28.49 -23.75 -1.52
CA PRO A 146 -27.33 -22.94 -1.88
C PRO A 146 -27.66 -21.50 -2.30
N THR A 147 -28.78 -21.29 -3.01
CA THR A 147 -29.25 -19.96 -3.40
C THR A 147 -29.65 -19.11 -2.19
N VAL A 148 -30.42 -19.69 -1.27
CA VAL A 148 -30.87 -19.03 -0.04
C VAL A 148 -29.69 -18.75 0.88
N PHE A 149 -28.73 -19.67 0.98
CA PHE A 149 -27.48 -19.44 1.69
C PHE A 149 -26.74 -18.22 1.14
N GLY A 150 -26.58 -18.13 -0.19
CA GLY A 150 -25.98 -16.98 -0.86
C GLY A 150 -26.70 -15.66 -0.57
N GLU A 151 -28.04 -15.68 -0.52
CA GLU A 151 -28.84 -14.52 -0.13
C GLU A 151 -28.65 -14.14 1.35
N ILE A 152 -28.63 -15.13 2.26
CA ILE A 152 -28.45 -14.91 3.69
C ILE A 152 -27.11 -14.24 3.98
N ILE A 153 -26.01 -14.78 3.43
CA ILE A 153 -24.67 -14.24 3.71
C ILE A 153 -24.48 -12.82 3.16
N TYR A 154 -25.10 -12.52 2.02
CA TYR A 154 -24.97 -11.24 1.33
C TYR A 154 -25.88 -10.15 1.91
N ASN A 155 -27.14 -10.48 2.18
CA ASN A 155 -28.14 -9.51 2.62
C ASN A 155 -27.99 -9.15 4.11
N ASN A 156 -27.47 -10.06 4.92
CA ASN A 156 -27.22 -9.83 6.34
C ASN A 156 -25.79 -9.37 6.64
N PHE A 157 -24.99 -9.02 5.62
CA PHE A 157 -23.61 -8.53 5.75
C PHE A 157 -22.69 -9.47 6.56
N LEU A 158 -22.94 -10.78 6.48
CA LEU A 158 -22.12 -11.78 7.17
C LEU A 158 -20.72 -11.84 6.57
N PHE A 159 -20.62 -11.57 5.27
CA PHE A 159 -19.36 -11.35 4.55
C PHE A 159 -19.46 -10.11 3.67
N ASP A 160 -18.36 -9.39 3.60
CA ASP A 160 -18.09 -8.31 2.66
C ASP A 160 -16.63 -8.43 2.18
N ILE A 161 -16.27 -7.74 1.11
CA ILE A 161 -14.90 -7.79 0.57
C ILE A 161 -13.84 -7.37 1.62
N PRO A 162 -14.03 -6.30 2.42
CA PRO A 162 -13.14 -5.99 3.55
C PRO A 162 -12.88 -7.17 4.49
N LYS A 163 -13.92 -7.84 4.98
CA LYS A 163 -13.82 -9.00 5.88
C LYS A 163 -13.08 -10.13 5.19
N ILE A 164 -13.32 -10.39 3.91
CA ILE A 164 -12.64 -11.44 3.15
C ILE A 164 -11.13 -11.12 3.02
N LEU A 165 -10.77 -9.86 2.73
CA LEU A 165 -9.37 -9.41 2.72
C LEU A 165 -8.72 -9.62 4.10
N ASP A 166 -9.41 -9.21 5.16
CA ASP A 166 -8.95 -9.37 6.54
C ASP A 166 -8.79 -10.84 6.95
N LEU A 167 -9.72 -11.70 6.53
CA LEU A 167 -9.65 -13.15 6.74
C LEU A 167 -8.40 -13.74 6.05
N CYS A 168 -8.10 -13.32 4.83
CA CYS A 168 -6.92 -13.80 4.09
C CYS A 168 -5.61 -13.43 4.78
N VAL A 169 -5.45 -12.18 5.20
CA VAL A 169 -4.21 -11.73 5.85
C VAL A 169 -4.05 -12.33 7.25
N LEU A 170 -5.14 -12.51 8.00
CA LEU A 170 -5.11 -13.08 9.35
C LEU A 170 -4.89 -14.59 9.35
N PHE A 171 -5.64 -15.32 8.52
CA PHE A 171 -5.75 -16.79 8.61
C PHE A 171 -5.07 -17.54 7.46
N GLY A 172 -4.58 -16.83 6.43
CA GLY A 172 -3.96 -17.45 5.27
C GLY A 172 -2.68 -18.22 5.61
N LYS A 173 -1.88 -17.71 6.57
CA LYS A 173 -0.66 -18.39 7.01
C LYS A 173 -1.02 -19.59 7.91
N GLY A 174 -0.96 -20.79 7.33
CA GLY A 174 -1.19 -22.06 8.03
C GLY A 174 -2.51 -22.75 7.67
N ASN A 175 -3.56 -22.00 7.35
CA ASN A 175 -4.88 -22.55 6.98
C ASN A 175 -5.25 -22.29 5.52
N SER A 176 -4.28 -22.02 4.65
CA SER A 176 -4.51 -21.53 3.27
C SER A 176 -5.49 -22.38 2.46
N GLN A 177 -5.34 -23.70 2.48
CA GLN A 177 -6.21 -24.61 1.71
C GLN A 177 -7.66 -24.58 2.18
N LEU A 178 -7.88 -24.49 3.50
CA LEU A 178 -9.22 -24.45 4.07
C LEU A 178 -9.87 -23.10 3.80
N LEU A 179 -9.10 -22.02 3.96
CA LEU A 179 -9.56 -20.66 3.69
C LEU A 179 -9.87 -20.43 2.20
N HIS A 180 -9.06 -20.99 1.28
CA HIS A 180 -9.36 -21.01 -0.15
C HIS A 180 -10.75 -21.62 -0.38
N LYS A 181 -11.02 -22.83 0.14
CA LYS A 181 -12.31 -23.50 -0.03
C LYS A 181 -13.47 -22.70 0.57
N MET A 182 -13.26 -22.04 1.71
CA MET A 182 -14.26 -21.17 2.33
C MET A 182 -14.63 -20.02 1.40
N ILE A 183 -13.63 -19.28 0.91
CA ILE A 183 -13.83 -18.11 0.05
C ILE A 183 -14.39 -18.53 -1.31
N GLU A 184 -13.86 -19.59 -1.90
CA GLU A 184 -14.38 -20.18 -3.13
C GLU A 184 -15.86 -20.57 -2.99
N ASN A 185 -16.26 -21.20 -1.88
CA ASN A 185 -17.66 -21.52 -1.65
C ASN A 185 -18.53 -20.24 -1.52
N ILE A 186 -18.05 -19.20 -0.82
CA ILE A 186 -18.76 -17.92 -0.71
C ILE A 186 -19.02 -17.30 -2.08
N PHE A 187 -17.98 -17.16 -2.92
CA PHE A 187 -18.09 -16.59 -4.27
C PHE A 187 -18.89 -17.49 -5.23
N THR A 188 -18.85 -18.81 -5.04
CA THR A 188 -19.63 -19.75 -5.86
C THR A 188 -21.12 -19.67 -5.55
N GLN A 189 -21.50 -19.64 -4.27
CA GLN A 189 -22.91 -19.56 -3.88
C GLN A 189 -23.48 -18.14 -4.01
N GLN A 190 -22.62 -17.12 -3.98
CA GLN A 190 -23.01 -15.73 -4.18
C GLN A 190 -22.07 -15.01 -5.16
N PRO A 191 -22.38 -15.05 -6.47
CA PRO A 191 -21.57 -14.39 -7.49
C PRO A 191 -21.57 -12.85 -7.41
N CYS A 192 -22.53 -12.22 -6.75
CA CYS A 192 -22.57 -10.75 -6.63
C CYS A 192 -21.34 -10.17 -5.92
N TYR A 193 -20.61 -10.98 -5.14
CA TYR A 193 -19.34 -10.56 -4.55
C TYR A 193 -18.26 -10.24 -5.60
N TYR A 194 -18.34 -10.75 -6.82
CA TYR A 194 -17.44 -10.30 -7.90
C TYR A 194 -17.71 -8.84 -8.31
N GLY A 195 -18.97 -8.40 -8.30
CA GLY A 195 -19.31 -6.99 -8.51
C GLY A 195 -18.83 -6.09 -7.37
N ASP A 196 -19.02 -6.54 -6.12
CA ASP A 196 -18.45 -5.84 -4.95
C ASP A 196 -16.91 -5.80 -5.03
N LEU A 197 -16.27 -6.83 -5.59
CA LEU A 197 -14.82 -6.89 -5.78
C LEU A 197 -14.34 -5.91 -6.85
N ASP A 198 -15.05 -5.76 -7.97
CA ASP A 198 -14.75 -4.76 -9.01
C ASP A 198 -14.68 -3.35 -8.39
N GLU A 199 -15.67 -2.98 -7.57
CA GLU A 199 -15.70 -1.69 -6.85
C GLU A 199 -14.57 -1.57 -5.83
N ALA A 200 -14.25 -2.66 -5.13
CA ALA A 200 -13.16 -2.68 -4.16
C ALA A 200 -11.79 -2.48 -4.84
N VAL A 201 -11.56 -3.06 -6.02
CA VAL A 201 -10.30 -2.88 -6.78
C VAL A 201 -10.07 -1.42 -7.14
N LEU A 202 -11.12 -0.68 -7.54
CA LEU A 202 -11.02 0.76 -7.79
C LEU A 202 -10.60 1.53 -6.54
N SER A 203 -11.13 1.14 -5.38
CA SER A 203 -10.77 1.73 -4.09
C SER A 203 -9.31 1.42 -3.71
N VAL A 204 -8.83 0.21 -4.02
CA VAL A 204 -7.41 -0.16 -3.85
C VAL A 204 -6.51 0.71 -4.73
N LEU A 205 -6.88 0.94 -5.98
CA LEU A 205 -6.13 1.81 -6.90
C LEU A 205 -6.05 3.25 -6.36
N GLN A 206 -7.17 3.79 -5.85
CA GLN A 206 -7.19 5.11 -5.19
C GLN A 206 -6.28 5.19 -3.97
N VAL A 207 -6.05 4.07 -3.28
CA VAL A 207 -5.12 4.04 -2.14
C VAL A 207 -3.67 4.11 -2.59
N LEU A 208 -3.29 3.43 -3.67
CA LEU A 208 -1.98 3.63 -4.29
C LEU A 208 -1.78 5.10 -4.69
N ASP A 209 -2.82 5.72 -5.26
CA ASP A 209 -2.79 7.14 -5.64
C ASP A 209 -2.67 8.07 -4.43
N THR A 210 -3.32 7.73 -3.32
CA THR A 210 -3.24 8.46 -2.06
C THR A 210 -1.83 8.38 -1.46
N ILE A 211 -1.17 7.22 -1.55
CA ILE A 211 0.21 7.06 -1.11
C ILE A 211 1.14 7.93 -1.95
N LEU A 212 0.99 7.92 -3.28
CA LEU A 212 1.74 8.82 -4.18
C LEU A 212 1.49 10.30 -3.84
N ALA A 213 0.24 10.67 -3.56
CA ALA A 213 -0.15 12.03 -3.19
C ALA A 213 0.55 12.49 -1.90
N LYS A 214 0.59 11.62 -0.89
CA LYS A 214 1.24 11.90 0.39
C LYS A 214 2.76 12.05 0.25
N CYS A 215 3.37 11.39 -0.73
CA CYS A 215 4.78 11.58 -1.07
C CYS A 215 5.04 12.76 -2.02
N GLY A 216 4.00 13.47 -2.47
CA GLY A 216 4.15 14.55 -3.46
C GLY A 216 4.54 14.06 -4.86
N LEU A 217 4.29 12.79 -5.18
CA LEU A 217 4.73 12.09 -6.40
C LEU A 217 3.61 11.91 -7.44
N GLN A 218 2.48 12.60 -7.31
CA GLN A 218 1.43 12.52 -8.31
C GLN A 218 1.96 13.03 -9.67
N CYS A 219 1.99 12.14 -10.65
CA CYS A 219 1.99 12.55 -12.06
C CYS A 219 0.59 13.07 -12.38
N GLU A 220 0.49 14.32 -12.80
CA GLU A 220 -0.71 14.86 -13.42
C GLU A 220 -1.06 13.97 -14.63
N GLY A 221 -2.15 13.20 -14.52
CA GLY A 221 -2.76 12.58 -15.68
C GLY A 221 -3.13 13.65 -16.69
N ALA A 222 -3.20 13.27 -17.97
CA ALA A 222 -3.39 14.13 -19.15
C ALA A 222 -4.66 15.02 -19.20
N THR A 223 -5.32 15.28 -18.07
CA THR A 223 -6.50 16.14 -17.93
C THR A 223 -6.29 17.34 -17.01
N ALA A 224 -5.10 17.56 -16.44
CA ALA A 224 -4.79 18.75 -15.66
C ALA A 224 -3.85 19.68 -16.46
N ILE A 225 -4.42 20.46 -17.38
CA ILE A 225 -3.76 21.67 -17.90
C ILE A 225 -4.17 22.82 -16.98
N GLU A 226 -3.76 22.79 -15.72
CA GLU A 226 -3.75 24.00 -14.89
C GLU A 226 -2.30 24.32 -14.53
N PRO A 227 -1.74 25.45 -14.99
CA PRO A 227 -0.38 25.84 -14.61
C PRO A 227 -0.31 26.03 -13.09
N LEU A 228 0.57 25.24 -12.46
CA LEU A 228 0.81 25.26 -11.02
C LEU A 228 1.17 26.68 -10.56
N LYS A 229 0.33 27.28 -9.71
CA LYS A 229 0.63 28.59 -9.09
C LYS A 229 1.85 28.43 -8.18
N LEU A 230 2.89 29.25 -8.42
CA LEU A 230 4.14 29.42 -7.64
C LEU A 230 3.97 29.70 -6.12
N SER A 231 2.75 29.68 -5.58
CA SER A 231 2.40 30.09 -4.22
C SER A 231 1.80 28.99 -3.34
N GLU A 232 1.64 27.75 -3.82
CA GLU A 232 1.30 26.64 -2.90
C GLU A 232 2.53 26.24 -2.08
N PRO A 233 2.42 26.12 -0.74
CA PRO A 233 3.50 25.55 0.05
C PRO A 233 3.79 24.14 -0.48
N GLY A 234 5.04 23.89 -0.88
CA GLY A 234 5.43 22.65 -1.56
C GLY A 234 4.90 21.41 -0.84
N ARG A 235 4.27 20.51 -1.59
CA ARG A 235 3.74 19.26 -1.04
C ARG A 235 4.88 18.50 -0.34
N PRO A 236 4.67 17.98 0.88
CA PRO A 236 5.71 17.23 1.57
C PRO A 236 6.09 16.00 0.76
N THR A 237 7.40 15.79 0.61
CA THR A 237 7.98 14.58 0.01
C THR A 237 8.27 13.57 1.11
N ALA A 238 8.57 12.30 0.79
CA ALA A 238 8.99 11.32 1.80
C ALA A 238 10.21 11.80 2.63
N MET A 239 11.05 12.63 2.02
CA MET A 239 12.19 13.29 2.68
C MET A 239 11.81 14.39 3.66
N THR A 240 10.74 15.14 3.38
CA THR A 240 10.43 16.40 4.09
C THR A 240 9.20 16.30 5.01
N MET A 241 8.36 15.27 4.88
CA MET A 241 7.26 14.99 5.81
C MET A 241 7.75 14.74 7.26
N SER A 242 6.88 14.75 8.27
CA SER A 242 7.33 14.43 9.64
C SER A 242 7.81 12.97 9.76
N GLN A 243 8.58 12.65 10.80
CA GLN A 243 9.02 11.27 11.03
C GLN A 243 7.81 10.34 11.30
N GLN A 244 6.81 10.80 12.06
CA GLN A 244 5.61 10.02 12.31
C GLN A 244 4.80 9.78 11.02
N ASP A 245 4.66 10.81 10.17
CA ASP A 245 3.93 10.64 8.90
C ASP A 245 4.63 9.63 7.98
N LEU A 246 5.98 9.59 7.99
CA LEU A 246 6.74 8.58 7.24
C LEU A 246 6.54 7.17 7.81
N VAL A 247 6.53 7.03 9.13
CA VAL A 247 6.24 5.75 9.80
C VAL A 247 4.84 5.26 9.42
N ASP A 248 3.82 6.11 9.58
CA ASP A 248 2.43 5.79 9.27
C ASP A 248 2.27 5.44 7.77
N LEU A 249 2.97 6.16 6.88
CA LEU A 249 2.95 5.89 5.44
C LEU A 249 3.57 4.53 5.08
N VAL A 250 4.71 4.18 5.67
CA VAL A 250 5.37 2.89 5.44
C VAL A 250 4.55 1.74 6.02
N LEU A 251 3.96 1.91 7.20
CA LEU A 251 3.04 0.94 7.80
C LEU A 251 1.84 0.70 6.89
N TYR A 252 1.20 1.79 6.44
CA TYR A 252 0.05 1.73 5.55
C TYR A 252 0.37 1.07 4.21
N LEU A 253 1.52 1.40 3.60
CA LEU A 253 1.99 0.76 2.38
C LEU A 253 2.21 -0.75 2.56
N CYS A 254 2.86 -1.12 3.67
CA CYS A 254 3.17 -2.51 3.99
C CYS A 254 1.90 -3.33 4.22
N ASP A 255 0.97 -2.81 5.01
CA ASP A 255 -0.32 -3.44 5.28
C ASP A 255 -1.16 -3.61 4.00
N THR A 256 -1.17 -2.57 3.15
CA THR A 256 -1.85 -2.61 1.85
C THR A 256 -1.31 -3.70 0.95
N CYS A 257 0.00 -3.74 0.74
CA CYS A 257 0.60 -4.73 -0.15
C CYS A 257 0.46 -6.15 0.41
N THR A 258 0.57 -6.31 1.73
CA THR A 258 0.46 -7.63 2.37
C THR A 258 -0.96 -8.17 2.29
N THR A 259 -1.96 -7.32 2.53
CA THR A 259 -3.37 -7.75 2.51
C THR A 259 -3.83 -8.12 1.11
N ILE A 260 -3.50 -7.32 0.10
CA ILE A 260 -3.86 -7.63 -1.29
C ILE A 260 -3.13 -8.90 -1.76
N GLN A 261 -1.83 -9.03 -1.45
CA GLN A 261 -1.07 -10.22 -1.83
C GLN A 261 -1.64 -11.48 -1.17
N ALA A 262 -1.96 -11.43 0.13
CA ALA A 262 -2.55 -12.57 0.84
C ALA A 262 -3.90 -12.97 0.24
N PHE A 263 -4.73 -12.01 -0.15
CA PHE A 263 -6.00 -12.31 -0.81
C PHE A 263 -5.82 -12.97 -2.17
N LEU A 264 -4.93 -12.45 -3.03
CA LEU A 264 -4.66 -13.04 -4.36
C LEU A 264 -4.02 -14.42 -4.29
N ASP A 265 -3.22 -14.69 -3.25
CA ASP A 265 -2.62 -16.00 -3.00
C ASP A 265 -3.65 -17.03 -2.52
N ILE A 266 -4.56 -16.62 -1.63
CA ILE A 266 -5.60 -17.48 -1.08
C ILE A 266 -6.76 -17.69 -2.06
N PHE A 267 -7.09 -16.71 -2.88
CA PHE A 267 -8.18 -16.78 -3.85
C PHE A 267 -7.74 -16.31 -5.25
N PRO A 268 -7.01 -17.16 -5.99
CA PRO A 268 -6.43 -16.80 -7.29
C PRO A 268 -7.44 -16.38 -8.36
N ALA A 269 -8.70 -16.83 -8.27
CA ALA A 269 -9.75 -16.43 -9.22
C ALA A 269 -9.94 -14.91 -9.30
N ALA A 270 -9.69 -14.18 -8.19
CA ALA A 270 -9.71 -12.72 -8.16
C ALA A 270 -8.65 -12.05 -9.05
N CYS A 271 -7.58 -12.74 -9.44
CA CYS A 271 -6.56 -12.18 -10.33
C CYS A 271 -7.15 -11.71 -11.66
N SER A 272 -8.19 -12.38 -12.16
CA SER A 272 -8.91 -11.99 -13.38
C SER A 272 -9.56 -10.61 -13.24
N THR A 273 -10.27 -10.37 -12.13
CA THR A 273 -10.88 -9.08 -11.76
C THR A 273 -9.84 -7.97 -11.68
N PHE A 274 -8.73 -8.20 -10.97
CA PHE A 274 -7.63 -7.23 -10.87
C PHE A 274 -6.99 -6.94 -12.24
N HIS A 275 -6.87 -7.95 -13.11
CA HIS A 275 -6.33 -7.78 -14.45
C HIS A 275 -7.23 -6.94 -15.34
N CYS A 276 -8.56 -7.12 -15.28
CA CYS A 276 -9.53 -6.29 -16.01
C CYS A 276 -9.39 -4.80 -15.68
N HIS A 277 -9.02 -4.45 -14.45
CA HIS A 277 -8.76 -3.07 -14.03
C HIS A 277 -7.35 -2.56 -14.34
N SER A 278 -6.57 -3.26 -15.17
CA SER A 278 -5.19 -2.89 -15.50
C SER A 278 -4.28 -2.74 -14.27
N PHE A 279 -4.57 -3.45 -13.18
CA PHE A 279 -3.89 -3.31 -11.90
C PHE A 279 -2.39 -3.57 -12.02
N LEU A 280 -1.96 -4.53 -12.84
CA LEU A 280 -0.55 -4.86 -13.05
C LEU A 280 0.26 -3.65 -13.57
N ASN A 281 -0.29 -2.92 -14.55
CA ASN A 281 0.36 -1.73 -15.10
C ASN A 281 0.41 -0.61 -14.05
N ARG A 282 -0.67 -0.42 -13.28
CA ARG A 282 -0.69 0.57 -12.21
C ARG A 282 0.33 0.23 -11.12
N LEU A 283 0.41 -1.03 -10.71
CA LEU A 283 1.34 -1.54 -9.71
C LEU A 283 2.80 -1.33 -10.15
N ALA A 284 3.13 -1.64 -11.41
CA ALA A 284 4.47 -1.40 -11.97
C ALA A 284 4.82 0.10 -11.97
N SER A 285 3.91 0.96 -12.44
CA SER A 285 4.13 2.42 -12.42
C SER A 285 4.28 2.98 -11.00
N PHE A 286 3.49 2.45 -10.06
CA PHE A 286 3.56 2.81 -8.65
C PHE A 286 4.90 2.39 -8.05
N TYR A 287 5.36 1.18 -8.36
CA TYR A 287 6.64 0.65 -7.89
C TYR A 287 7.81 1.55 -8.33
N GLU A 288 7.88 1.88 -9.61
CA GLU A 288 8.93 2.73 -10.20
C GLU A 288 9.02 4.11 -9.55
N VAL A 289 7.87 4.71 -9.19
CA VAL A 289 7.83 6.07 -8.64
C VAL A 289 7.94 6.07 -7.11
N ALA A 290 7.13 5.28 -6.41
CA ALA A 290 6.99 5.37 -4.95
C ALA A 290 8.15 4.69 -4.21
N VAL A 291 8.58 3.51 -4.66
CA VAL A 291 9.56 2.70 -3.92
C VAL A 291 10.91 3.41 -3.80
N PRO A 292 11.51 3.97 -4.88
CA PRO A 292 12.78 4.66 -4.77
C PRO A 292 12.73 5.90 -3.87
N ASP A 293 11.64 6.67 -3.89
CA ASP A 293 11.49 7.86 -3.05
C ASP A 293 11.42 7.49 -1.56
N ILE A 294 10.59 6.50 -1.22
CA ILE A 294 10.43 6.00 0.15
C ILE A 294 11.72 5.33 0.64
N GLU A 295 12.36 4.49 -0.18
CA GLU A 295 13.65 3.86 0.16
C GLU A 295 14.72 4.91 0.43
N LYS A 296 14.82 5.93 -0.42
CA LYS A 296 15.79 7.03 -0.25
C LYS A 296 15.51 7.77 1.05
N ALA A 297 14.24 8.05 1.37
CA ALA A 297 13.85 8.72 2.61
C ALA A 297 14.22 7.89 3.85
N VAL A 298 13.88 6.60 3.88
CA VAL A 298 14.23 5.72 5.00
C VAL A 298 15.75 5.61 5.17
N ARG A 299 16.53 5.60 4.08
CA ARG A 299 18.00 5.45 4.16
C ARG A 299 18.75 6.73 4.51
N LYS A 300 18.34 7.89 3.99
CA LYS A 300 19.12 9.15 4.10
C LYS A 300 18.64 10.07 5.20
N ARG A 301 17.43 9.89 5.74
CA ARG A 301 16.97 10.70 6.87
C ARG A 301 17.70 10.29 8.14
N ASN A 302 17.92 11.27 9.02
CA ASN A 302 18.45 11.01 10.35
C ASN A 302 17.29 10.64 11.27
N PHE A 303 17.34 9.44 11.83
CA PHE A 303 16.39 8.97 12.84
C PHE A 303 17.07 9.03 14.21
N ASP A 304 16.32 9.49 15.21
CA ASP A 304 16.80 9.48 16.60
C ASP A 304 17.01 8.05 17.11
N ASP A 305 16.15 7.13 16.66
CA ASP A 305 16.22 5.69 16.96
C ASP A 305 16.60 4.90 15.69
N LYS A 306 17.76 4.24 15.74
CA LYS A 306 18.24 3.39 14.64
C LYS A 306 17.41 2.11 14.48
N SER A 307 16.83 1.59 15.56
CA SER A 307 16.00 0.38 15.49
C SER A 307 14.73 0.62 14.69
N LEU A 308 14.13 1.80 14.85
CA LEU A 308 13.01 2.26 14.04
C LEU A 308 13.38 2.36 12.56
N GLN A 309 14.55 2.95 12.23
CA GLN A 309 15.00 3.03 10.84
C GLN A 309 15.18 1.65 10.21
N GLU A 310 15.74 0.68 10.94
CA GLU A 310 15.87 -0.70 10.48
C GLU A 310 14.51 -1.38 10.28
N ASP A 311 13.56 -1.18 11.19
CA ASP A 311 12.20 -1.73 11.07
C ASP A 311 11.47 -1.15 9.84
N LEU A 312 11.53 0.17 9.64
CA LEU A 312 10.98 0.81 8.44
C LEU A 312 11.61 0.27 7.16
N TRP A 313 12.93 0.07 7.15
CA TRP A 313 13.62 -0.52 6.00
C TRP A 313 13.16 -1.95 5.71
N ARG A 314 13.01 -2.78 6.76
CA ARG A 314 12.48 -4.15 6.62
C ARG A 314 11.06 -4.14 6.06
N ARG A 315 10.20 -3.22 6.51
CA ARG A 315 8.82 -3.06 6.01
C ARG A 315 8.77 -2.63 4.56
N VAL A 316 9.59 -1.67 4.14
CA VAL A 316 9.68 -1.26 2.73
C VAL A 316 10.15 -2.44 1.86
N CYS A 317 11.18 -3.17 2.29
CA CYS A 317 11.62 -4.37 1.58
C CYS A 317 10.53 -5.45 1.51
N HIS A 318 9.73 -5.61 2.58
CA HIS A 318 8.60 -6.52 2.61
C HIS A 318 7.52 -6.12 1.61
N ALA A 319 7.08 -4.86 1.64
CA ALA A 319 6.10 -4.32 0.70
C ALA A 319 6.55 -4.52 -0.76
N ARG A 320 7.81 -4.22 -1.05
CA ARG A 320 8.44 -4.42 -2.37
C ARG A 320 8.34 -5.86 -2.84
N ARG A 321 8.66 -6.82 -1.98
CA ARG A 321 8.52 -8.25 -2.26
C ARG A 321 7.07 -8.62 -2.55
N ARG A 322 6.12 -8.15 -1.74
CA ARG A 322 4.68 -8.40 -1.94
C ARG A 322 4.17 -7.86 -3.28
N MET A 323 4.64 -6.69 -3.71
CA MET A 323 4.30 -6.14 -5.04
C MET A 323 4.74 -7.06 -6.18
N VAL A 324 5.97 -7.59 -6.12
CA VAL A 324 6.47 -8.50 -7.15
C VAL A 324 5.74 -9.85 -7.12
N GLU A 325 5.43 -10.37 -5.92
CA GLU A 325 4.63 -11.58 -5.75
C GLU A 325 3.21 -11.40 -6.33
N MET A 326 2.56 -10.26 -6.10
CA MET A 326 1.27 -9.93 -6.72
C MET A 326 1.36 -9.92 -8.24
N ALA A 327 2.38 -9.26 -8.81
CA ALA A 327 2.59 -9.22 -10.25
C ALA A 327 2.77 -10.63 -10.83
N HIS A 328 3.54 -11.47 -10.15
CA HIS A 328 3.74 -12.86 -10.56
C HIS A 328 2.45 -13.69 -10.47
N LEU A 329 1.70 -13.62 -9.38
CA LEU A 329 0.42 -14.31 -9.22
C LEU A 329 -0.57 -13.93 -10.32
N MET A 330 -0.66 -12.63 -10.64
CA MET A 330 -1.51 -12.18 -11.75
C MET A 330 -1.08 -12.79 -13.08
N LEU A 331 0.20 -12.72 -13.45
CA LEU A 331 0.71 -13.30 -14.70
C LEU A 331 0.54 -14.83 -14.74
N GLN A 332 0.76 -15.50 -13.61
CA GLN A 332 0.59 -16.93 -13.45
C GLN A 332 -0.86 -17.33 -13.76
N HIS A 333 -1.84 -16.69 -13.11
CA HIS A 333 -3.24 -17.09 -13.18
C HIS A 333 -3.99 -16.55 -14.40
N THR A 334 -3.61 -15.39 -14.94
CA THR A 334 -4.32 -14.80 -16.10
C THR A 334 -3.65 -15.11 -17.44
N CYS A 335 -2.37 -15.49 -17.46
CA CYS A 335 -1.64 -15.77 -18.71
C CYS A 335 -1.08 -17.19 -18.75
N LEU A 336 -0.24 -17.59 -17.79
CA LEU A 336 0.53 -18.84 -17.88
C LEU A 336 -0.33 -20.09 -17.66
N GLN A 337 -1.15 -20.11 -16.61
CA GLN A 337 -1.98 -21.27 -16.26
C GLN A 337 -3.02 -21.59 -17.34
N PRO A 338 -3.75 -20.63 -17.94
CA PRO A 338 -4.62 -20.92 -19.08
C PRO A 338 -3.90 -21.56 -20.28
N ILE A 339 -2.64 -21.20 -20.53
CA ILE A 339 -1.83 -21.82 -21.59
C ILE A 339 -1.46 -23.26 -21.23
N LEU A 340 -1.11 -23.51 -19.97
CA LEU A 340 -0.74 -24.84 -19.47
C LEU A 340 -1.95 -25.79 -19.44
N GLU A 341 -3.10 -25.33 -18.93
CA GLU A 341 -4.31 -26.14 -18.75
C GLU A 341 -5.15 -26.26 -20.03
N GLY A 342 -5.17 -25.23 -20.88
CA GLY A 342 -5.84 -25.26 -22.19
C GLY A 342 -5.20 -26.21 -23.21
N SER A 343 -4.17 -26.96 -22.81
CA SER A 343 -3.59 -28.05 -23.59
C SER A 343 -4.32 -29.39 -23.41
N ASP A 344 -5.22 -29.51 -22.43
CA ASP A 344 -6.01 -30.72 -22.17
C ASP A 344 -7.54 -30.44 -22.15
N ILE A 345 -8.27 -31.24 -22.94
CA ILE A 345 -9.74 -31.42 -23.02
C ILE A 345 -10.49 -30.55 -24.07
N ASN A 346 -10.68 -31.14 -25.27
CA ASN A 346 -11.72 -30.87 -26.29
C ASN A 346 -11.82 -29.49 -26.97
N THR A 347 -10.91 -28.56 -26.71
CA THR A 347 -10.57 -27.48 -27.65
C THR A 347 -9.19 -27.77 -28.21
N PRO A 348 -8.94 -27.58 -29.54
CA PRO A 348 -7.56 -27.63 -30.02
C PRO A 348 -6.76 -26.65 -29.16
N PRO A 349 -5.56 -27.02 -28.69
CA PRO A 349 -4.71 -26.08 -27.97
C PRO A 349 -4.68 -24.79 -28.79
N PRO A 350 -4.79 -23.59 -28.18
CA PRO A 350 -4.33 -22.41 -28.91
C PRO A 350 -2.96 -22.82 -29.41
N PRO A 351 -2.71 -22.82 -30.73
CA PRO A 351 -1.45 -23.30 -31.22
C PRO A 351 -0.42 -22.48 -30.43
N PHE A 352 0.49 -23.15 -29.71
CA PHE A 352 1.78 -22.52 -29.47
C PHE A 352 2.13 -21.93 -30.83
N PRO A 353 2.24 -20.59 -30.95
CA PRO A 353 2.39 -19.98 -32.26
C PRO A 353 3.52 -20.76 -32.93
N PRO A 354 3.30 -21.40 -34.09
CA PRO A 354 4.25 -22.36 -34.63
C PRO A 354 5.61 -21.71 -34.99
N ALA A 355 5.73 -20.40 -34.80
CA ALA A 355 6.95 -19.72 -34.42
C ALA A 355 6.59 -18.55 -33.49
N LEU A 356 6.84 -18.66 -32.18
CA LEU A 356 7.15 -17.46 -31.40
C LEU A 356 8.51 -17.01 -31.92
N ASP A 357 8.52 -16.09 -32.87
CA ASP A 357 9.77 -15.52 -33.35
C ASP A 357 10.44 -14.74 -32.22
N GLU A 358 11.77 -14.71 -32.24
CA GLU A 358 12.56 -14.03 -31.22
C GLU A 358 12.28 -12.51 -31.20
N THR A 359 11.79 -11.92 -32.30
CA THR A 359 11.48 -10.48 -32.36
C THR A 359 10.31 -10.07 -31.45
N ARG A 360 9.41 -11.00 -31.11
CA ARG A 360 8.28 -10.73 -30.19
C ARG A 360 8.67 -10.72 -28.71
N THR A 361 9.83 -11.25 -28.34
CA THR A 361 10.28 -11.33 -26.93
C THR A 361 11.64 -10.68 -26.70
N SER A 362 12.46 -10.51 -27.74
CA SER A 362 13.81 -9.95 -27.64
C SER A 362 13.83 -8.54 -27.06
N TYR A 363 12.87 -7.68 -27.42
CA TYR A 363 12.78 -6.33 -26.85
C TYR A 363 12.44 -6.33 -25.35
N LEU A 364 11.71 -7.34 -24.87
CA LEU A 364 11.41 -7.50 -23.44
C LEU A 364 12.67 -7.95 -22.69
N LEU A 365 13.41 -8.91 -23.25
CA LEU A 365 14.68 -9.37 -22.67
C LEU A 365 15.72 -8.25 -22.66
N GLN A 366 15.86 -7.52 -23.76
CA GLN A 366 16.75 -6.35 -23.86
C GLN A 366 16.37 -5.28 -22.83
N GLY A 367 15.07 -5.01 -22.66
CA GLY A 367 14.61 -4.06 -21.62
C GLY A 367 14.99 -4.50 -20.21
N VAL A 368 14.96 -5.80 -19.90
CA VAL A 368 15.41 -6.35 -18.62
C VAL A 368 16.93 -6.22 -18.46
N GLU A 369 17.69 -6.47 -19.54
CA GLU A 369 19.14 -6.30 -19.55
C GLU A 369 19.55 -4.84 -19.34
N ASP A 370 18.93 -3.91 -20.07
CA ASP A 370 19.17 -2.47 -19.95
C ASP A 370 18.84 -1.97 -18.54
N ALA A 371 17.73 -2.43 -17.95
CA ALA A 371 17.36 -2.12 -16.58
C ALA A 371 18.42 -2.61 -15.57
N TRP A 372 18.98 -3.80 -15.78
CA TRP A 372 20.01 -4.37 -14.93
C TRP A 372 21.36 -3.64 -15.08
N ASP A 373 21.73 -3.29 -16.31
CA ASP A 373 22.95 -2.55 -16.65
C ASP A 373 22.90 -1.10 -16.12
N SER A 374 21.73 -0.47 -16.09
CA SER A 374 21.54 0.90 -15.57
C SER A 374 21.93 1.05 -14.08
N ILE A 375 21.88 -0.05 -13.32
CA ILE A 375 22.23 -0.09 -11.89
C ILE A 375 23.73 -0.42 -11.70
N GLY A 376 24.50 -0.57 -12.79
CA GLY A 376 25.93 -0.89 -12.75
C GLY A 376 26.23 -2.35 -12.41
N ARG A 377 25.20 -3.22 -12.39
CA ARG A 377 25.37 -4.66 -12.20
C ARG A 377 25.57 -5.31 -13.56
N ARG A 378 26.71 -5.15 -14.25
CA ARG A 378 26.87 -5.82 -15.55
C ARG A 378 26.70 -7.34 -15.42
N ARG A 379 25.77 -7.92 -16.17
CA ARG A 379 25.79 -9.34 -16.49
C ARG A 379 26.88 -9.53 -17.54
N THR A 380 27.77 -10.50 -17.38
CA THR A 380 28.82 -10.81 -18.36
C THR A 380 28.14 -11.11 -19.71
N GLN A 381 28.28 -10.22 -20.69
CA GLN A 381 27.64 -10.34 -22.00
C GLN A 381 28.18 -11.57 -22.74
N TYR A 382 27.29 -12.50 -23.07
CA TYR A 382 27.52 -13.51 -24.11
C TYR A 382 26.94 -12.98 -25.42
N ARG A 383 27.81 -12.54 -26.33
CA ARG A 383 27.41 -12.13 -27.69
C ARG A 383 27.49 -13.35 -28.61
N PRO A 384 26.40 -13.80 -29.27
CA PRO A 384 26.50 -14.87 -30.25
C PRO A 384 27.19 -14.33 -31.50
N GLN A 385 28.41 -14.76 -31.79
CA GLN A 385 29.04 -14.54 -33.09
C GLN A 385 28.51 -15.56 -34.10
N GLN A 386 28.10 -15.04 -35.25
CA GLN A 386 27.68 -15.81 -36.42
C GLN A 386 28.75 -16.83 -36.83
N THR A 387 28.27 -18.03 -37.13
CA THR A 387 29.03 -19.23 -37.47
C THR A 387 29.83 -19.08 -38.77
N HIS A 388 31.14 -19.33 -38.70
CA HIS A 388 31.84 -20.06 -39.74
C HIS A 388 32.64 -21.21 -39.12
N SER A 389 32.67 -22.29 -39.86
CA SER A 389 33.00 -23.66 -39.51
C SER A 389 34.43 -23.91 -38.99
N SER A 390 34.50 -24.95 -38.15
CA SER A 390 35.59 -25.91 -37.91
C SER A 390 36.43 -25.77 -36.63
N ALA A 391 36.28 -26.82 -35.81
CA ALA A 391 37.22 -27.41 -34.86
C ALA A 391 37.52 -26.69 -33.52
N GLY A 392 37.12 -27.36 -32.43
CA GLY A 392 37.72 -27.24 -31.10
C GLY A 392 36.86 -26.54 -30.05
N VAL A 393 35.89 -27.24 -29.46
CA VAL A 393 35.17 -26.75 -28.27
C VAL A 393 36.07 -26.92 -27.04
N SER A 394 36.57 -25.81 -26.50
CA SER A 394 37.22 -25.74 -25.20
C SER A 394 36.20 -25.74 -24.06
N VAL A 395 36.47 -26.51 -23.01
CA VAL A 395 35.56 -26.88 -21.90
C VAL A 395 35.35 -25.74 -20.87
N SER A 396 35.46 -24.48 -21.28
CA SER A 396 35.43 -23.33 -20.36
C SER A 396 34.09 -22.59 -20.28
N ASP A 397 33.13 -22.93 -21.16
CA ASP A 397 31.93 -22.12 -21.38
C ASP A 397 30.62 -22.68 -20.77
N MET A 398 30.68 -23.75 -19.97
CA MET A 398 29.48 -24.41 -19.42
C MET A 398 29.12 -23.97 -17.98
N CYS A 399 29.81 -22.99 -17.38
CA CYS A 399 29.66 -22.71 -15.93
C CYS A 399 29.06 -21.35 -15.54
N TYR A 400 28.65 -20.48 -16.48
CA TYR A 400 28.13 -19.14 -16.13
C TYR A 400 26.66 -18.85 -16.42
N VAL A 401 25.86 -19.83 -16.87
CA VAL A 401 24.45 -19.59 -17.26
C VAL A 401 23.41 -20.19 -16.28
N ILE A 402 23.82 -20.84 -15.19
CA ILE A 402 22.88 -21.35 -14.15
C ILE A 402 23.17 -20.72 -12.79
N GLN A 403 22.96 -19.41 -12.69
CA GLN A 403 22.65 -18.73 -11.42
C GLN A 403 21.26 -18.11 -11.50
N GLY A 404 20.29 -18.98 -11.82
CA GLY A 404 18.86 -18.69 -11.88
C GLY A 404 18.00 -19.89 -11.48
N ALA A 405 18.59 -20.89 -10.83
CA ALA A 405 17.90 -22.04 -10.27
C ALA A 405 18.36 -22.23 -8.82
N ALA A 406 17.41 -22.11 -7.90
CA ALA A 406 17.41 -22.53 -6.50
C ALA A 406 18.77 -22.98 -5.90
N CYS A 407 19.44 -22.09 -5.16
CA CYS A 407 20.43 -22.51 -4.16
C CYS A 407 19.71 -22.63 -2.81
N THR A 408 19.18 -23.82 -2.52
CA THR A 408 18.55 -24.16 -1.23
C THR A 408 19.53 -24.76 -0.21
N ILE A 409 20.85 -24.70 -0.48
CA ILE A 409 21.86 -25.40 0.33
C ILE A 409 22.92 -24.39 0.76
N SER A 410 23.15 -24.31 2.07
CA SER A 410 24.17 -23.45 2.67
C SER A 410 25.58 -23.95 2.36
N ALA A 411 26.57 -23.07 2.42
CA ALA A 411 27.98 -23.44 2.18
C ALA A 411 28.47 -24.55 3.13
N GLY A 412 27.92 -24.63 4.35
CA GLY A 412 28.24 -25.69 5.31
C GLY A 412 27.62 -27.05 4.97
N GLU A 413 26.39 -27.07 4.46
CA GLU A 413 25.72 -28.31 4.04
C GLU A 413 26.38 -28.90 2.79
N LEU A 414 26.81 -28.06 1.84
CA LEU A 414 27.56 -28.50 0.67
C LEU A 414 28.89 -29.16 1.07
N GLU A 415 29.61 -28.59 2.04
CA GLU A 415 30.86 -29.16 2.53
C GLU A 415 30.63 -30.48 3.27
N SER A 416 29.52 -30.61 4.01
CA SER A 416 29.13 -31.86 4.66
C SER A 416 28.81 -32.97 3.66
N LEU A 417 28.12 -32.66 2.56
CA LEU A 417 27.81 -33.61 1.48
C LEU A 417 29.08 -34.06 0.74
N LEU A 418 29.98 -33.12 0.46
CA LEU A 418 31.27 -33.42 -0.17
C LEU A 418 32.13 -34.32 0.72
N THR A 419 32.20 -34.02 2.02
CA THR A 419 32.93 -34.85 3.00
C THR A 419 32.36 -36.25 3.07
N HIS A 420 31.02 -36.39 3.10
CA HIS A 420 30.36 -37.69 3.14
C HIS A 420 30.67 -38.58 1.94
N ILE A 421 30.69 -38.03 0.72
CA ILE A 421 31.06 -38.80 -0.48
C ILE A 421 32.56 -39.12 -0.49
N ARG A 422 33.39 -38.16 -0.07
CA ARG A 422 34.86 -38.33 -0.02
C ARG A 422 35.31 -39.37 0.99
N ASP A 423 34.63 -39.50 2.12
CA ASP A 423 34.92 -40.52 3.14
C ASP A 423 34.73 -41.95 2.59
N LEU A 424 33.83 -42.11 1.60
CA LEU A 424 33.56 -43.39 0.94
C LEU A 424 34.40 -43.60 -0.32
N LEU A 425 34.76 -42.52 -1.03
CA LEU A 425 35.51 -42.53 -2.30
C LEU A 425 36.63 -41.48 -2.27
N PRO A 426 37.78 -41.78 -1.61
CA PRO A 426 38.84 -40.81 -1.39
C PRO A 426 39.66 -40.47 -2.64
N ASP A 427 39.57 -41.29 -3.68
CA ASP A 427 40.35 -41.17 -4.92
C ASP A 427 39.77 -40.14 -5.91
N LEU A 428 38.60 -39.56 -5.61
CA LEU A 428 37.89 -38.61 -6.47
C LEU A 428 38.18 -37.15 -6.06
N GLY A 429 38.44 -36.30 -7.07
CA GLY A 429 38.68 -34.87 -6.90
C GLY A 429 37.42 -34.11 -6.48
N GLU A 430 37.57 -33.13 -5.59
CA GLU A 430 36.45 -32.32 -5.08
C GLU A 430 35.72 -31.56 -6.19
N GLY A 431 36.41 -31.13 -7.25
CA GLY A 431 35.80 -30.45 -8.40
C GLY A 431 34.87 -31.38 -9.20
N PHE A 432 35.25 -32.65 -9.34
CA PHE A 432 34.43 -33.68 -9.99
C PHE A 432 33.19 -34.01 -9.15
N LEU A 433 33.35 -34.19 -7.83
CA LEU A 433 32.24 -34.45 -6.91
C LEU A 433 31.21 -33.32 -6.88
N LEU A 434 31.68 -32.06 -7.00
CA LEU A 434 30.81 -30.88 -7.03
C LEU A 434 29.95 -30.85 -8.30
N ALA A 435 30.53 -31.21 -9.45
CA ALA A 435 29.80 -31.34 -10.72
C ALA A 435 28.74 -32.47 -10.65
N CYS A 436 29.09 -33.60 -10.05
CA CYS A 436 28.15 -34.71 -9.83
C CYS A 436 27.01 -34.31 -8.89
N LEU A 437 27.29 -33.65 -7.77
CA LEU A 437 26.27 -33.16 -6.85
C LEU A 437 25.33 -32.16 -7.53
N HIS A 438 25.85 -31.26 -8.36
CA HIS A 438 25.01 -30.34 -9.14
C HIS A 438 24.07 -31.08 -10.11
N GLN A 439 24.56 -32.10 -10.81
CA GLN A 439 23.77 -32.82 -11.82
C GLN A 439 22.69 -33.72 -11.19
N TYR A 440 22.94 -34.27 -10.01
CA TYR A 440 22.05 -35.19 -9.31
C TYR A 440 21.33 -34.54 -8.11
N ASN A 441 21.01 -33.25 -8.20
CA ASN A 441 20.21 -32.49 -7.22
C ASN A 441 20.72 -32.57 -5.77
N TYR A 442 22.03 -32.54 -5.58
CA TYR A 442 22.73 -32.56 -4.29
C TYR A 442 22.41 -33.77 -3.40
N SER A 443 22.03 -34.90 -3.99
CA SER A 443 21.86 -36.16 -3.27
C SER A 443 23.17 -36.95 -3.25
N SER A 444 23.75 -37.13 -2.07
CA SER A 444 24.99 -37.91 -1.91
C SER A 444 24.82 -39.38 -2.27
N GLU A 445 23.69 -39.99 -1.91
CA GLU A 445 23.40 -41.40 -2.16
C GLU A 445 23.26 -41.71 -3.65
N LEU A 446 22.57 -40.84 -4.40
CA LEU A 446 22.43 -40.99 -5.85
C LEU A 446 23.78 -40.83 -6.55
N VAL A 447 24.59 -39.84 -6.15
CA VAL A 447 25.94 -39.65 -6.69
C VAL A 447 26.80 -40.89 -6.45
N ILE A 448 26.80 -41.44 -5.24
CA ILE A 448 27.54 -42.65 -4.90
C ILE A 448 27.05 -43.83 -5.74
N ASN A 449 25.73 -44.03 -5.86
CA ASN A 449 25.19 -45.16 -6.60
C ASN A 449 25.52 -45.09 -8.10
N TYR A 450 25.38 -43.93 -8.73
CA TYR A 450 25.70 -43.76 -10.15
C TYR A 450 27.20 -43.85 -10.46
N ILE A 451 28.06 -43.47 -9.51
CA ILE A 451 29.52 -43.67 -9.61
C ILE A 451 29.87 -45.16 -9.49
N LEU A 452 29.26 -45.89 -8.55
CA LEU A 452 29.53 -47.32 -8.34
C LEU A 452 28.95 -48.21 -9.45
N GLU A 453 27.83 -47.81 -10.06
CA GLU A 453 27.19 -48.54 -11.16
C GLU A 453 27.80 -48.22 -12.54
N ASP A 454 28.80 -47.33 -12.64
CA ASP A 454 29.36 -46.79 -13.90
C ASP A 454 28.26 -46.30 -14.87
N ARG A 455 27.20 -45.68 -14.33
CA ARG A 455 26.07 -45.11 -15.07
C ARG A 455 26.00 -43.59 -14.92
N LEU A 456 27.15 -42.94 -15.12
CA LEU A 456 27.25 -41.49 -15.09
C LEU A 456 26.67 -40.86 -16.37
N HIS A 457 26.10 -39.66 -16.23
CA HIS A 457 25.66 -38.85 -17.37
C HIS A 457 26.83 -38.67 -18.38
N PRO A 458 26.59 -38.73 -19.70
CA PRO A 458 27.65 -38.67 -20.72
C PRO A 458 28.55 -37.42 -20.66
N ASP A 459 28.08 -36.36 -20.01
CA ASP A 459 28.83 -35.12 -19.81
C ASP A 459 29.74 -35.16 -18.58
N LEU A 460 29.41 -35.99 -17.57
CA LEU A 460 30.22 -36.21 -16.38
C LEU A 460 31.29 -37.29 -16.62
N ASP A 461 31.00 -38.29 -17.46
CA ASP A 461 31.93 -39.38 -17.77
C ASP A 461 33.17 -38.91 -18.56
N LYS A 462 33.06 -37.75 -19.23
CA LYS A 462 34.16 -37.10 -19.96
C LYS A 462 35.03 -36.20 -19.07
N LEU A 463 34.62 -35.91 -17.84
CA LEU A 463 35.36 -35.05 -16.92
C LEU A 463 36.49 -35.82 -16.25
N ASP A 464 37.58 -35.12 -15.95
CA ASP A 464 38.68 -35.70 -15.19
C ASP A 464 38.23 -35.99 -13.75
N ARG A 465 38.29 -37.27 -13.36
CA ARG A 465 37.93 -37.75 -12.02
C ARG A 465 38.82 -37.17 -10.92
N ALA A 466 39.99 -36.64 -11.25
CA ALA A 466 40.94 -36.02 -10.30
C ALA A 466 40.85 -34.48 -10.24
N MET A 467 39.83 -33.86 -10.84
CA MET A 467 39.73 -32.40 -10.95
C MET A 467 39.71 -31.70 -9.57
N PRO A 468 40.63 -30.73 -9.31
CA PRO A 468 40.65 -29.97 -8.07
C PRO A 468 39.55 -28.89 -8.03
N ARG A 469 39.18 -28.45 -6.81
CA ARG A 469 38.19 -27.38 -6.58
C ARG A 469 38.68 -26.04 -7.17
N PRO A 470 37.85 -25.30 -7.93
CA PRO A 470 38.22 -23.98 -8.43
C PRO A 470 38.41 -23.00 -7.26
N VAL A 471 39.55 -22.29 -7.24
CA VAL A 471 39.89 -21.31 -6.21
C VAL A 471 38.94 -20.11 -6.33
N LYS A 472 38.23 -19.80 -5.25
CA LYS A 472 37.35 -18.63 -5.16
C LYS A 472 38.22 -17.38 -5.04
N GLU A 473 38.22 -16.51 -6.05
CA GLU A 473 38.86 -15.20 -5.96
C GLU A 473 38.27 -14.40 -4.78
N GLU A 474 39.13 -13.91 -3.88
CA GLU A 474 38.71 -13.11 -2.74
C GLU A 474 38.17 -11.76 -3.23
N LEU A 475 36.98 -11.40 -2.74
CA LEU A 475 36.36 -10.11 -3.04
C LEU A 475 37.20 -8.96 -2.46
N PRO A 476 37.31 -7.81 -3.17
CA PRO A 476 38.09 -6.68 -2.71
C PRO A 476 37.57 -6.14 -1.36
N PRO A 477 38.46 -5.56 -0.52
CA PRO A 477 38.12 -5.09 0.81
C PRO A 477 37.03 -4.00 0.76
N VAL A 478 36.11 -4.05 1.74
CA VAL A 478 34.92 -3.17 1.87
C VAL A 478 35.24 -1.66 1.81
N LEU A 479 36.50 -1.27 2.07
CA LEU A 479 36.95 0.12 2.02
C LEU A 479 37.12 0.63 0.59
N SER A 480 37.46 -0.22 -0.39
CA SER A 480 37.63 0.19 -1.79
C SER A 480 36.30 0.43 -2.52
N THR A 481 35.18 0.08 -1.89
CA THR A 481 33.82 0.24 -2.43
C THR A 481 33.07 1.43 -1.83
N ARG A 482 33.69 2.17 -0.87
CA ARG A 482 33.08 3.33 -0.23
C ARG A 482 33.58 4.61 -0.87
N SER A 483 32.67 5.35 -1.52
CA SER A 483 32.92 6.68 -2.06
C SER A 483 32.81 7.76 -0.99
N ASN A 484 33.77 8.68 -0.91
CA ASN A 484 33.79 9.85 -0.03
C ASN A 484 33.68 11.18 -0.82
N VAL A 485 33.53 12.30 -0.12
CA VAL A 485 33.33 13.64 -0.74
C VAL A 485 34.60 14.17 -1.42
N PHE A 486 35.76 13.61 -1.08
CA PHE A 486 37.09 13.94 -1.57
C PHE A 486 37.66 12.85 -2.47
N ASP A 487 36.83 11.94 -3.01
CA ASP A 487 37.28 10.91 -3.95
C ASP A 487 38.02 11.56 -5.12
N ASP A 488 39.20 11.01 -5.47
CA ASP A 488 40.12 11.51 -6.50
C ASP A 488 40.76 12.89 -6.22
N ASP A 489 40.44 13.56 -5.11
CA ASP A 489 41.06 14.82 -4.68
C ASP A 489 42.28 14.57 -3.75
N GLU A 490 43.03 15.62 -3.46
CA GLU A 490 44.22 15.66 -2.60
C GLU A 490 43.94 15.26 -1.13
N PHE A 491 42.66 15.15 -0.76
CA PHE A 491 42.18 14.71 0.56
C PHE A 491 41.50 13.34 0.53
N ASP A 492 41.65 12.56 -0.53
CA ASP A 492 41.12 11.19 -0.63
C ASP A 492 41.85 10.22 0.33
N VAL A 493 41.33 10.08 1.55
CA VAL A 493 41.91 9.22 2.59
C VAL A 493 41.63 7.72 2.35
N PHE A 494 40.75 7.36 1.41
CA PHE A 494 40.39 5.97 1.15
C PHE A 494 41.23 5.33 0.06
N ASN A 495 41.66 6.12 -0.94
CA ASN A 495 42.53 5.64 -2.02
C ASN A 495 43.97 6.15 -1.92
N ARG A 496 44.28 7.13 -1.06
CA ARG A 496 45.64 7.65 -0.86
C ARG A 496 46.07 7.58 0.61
N ASP A 497 47.31 7.15 0.83
CA ASP A 497 47.89 7.00 2.18
C ASP A 497 48.48 8.30 2.75
N GLN A 498 48.57 9.38 1.95
CA GLN A 498 49.16 10.65 2.36
C GLN A 498 48.23 11.82 2.02
N VAL A 499 47.96 12.67 3.01
CA VAL A 499 47.14 13.89 2.90
C VAL A 499 48.05 15.11 3.06
N ASP A 500 47.84 16.14 2.24
CA ASP A 500 48.60 17.40 2.35
C ASP A 500 48.13 18.22 3.56
N MET A 501 48.95 18.19 4.61
CA MET A 501 48.68 18.85 5.88
C MET A 501 48.77 20.39 5.83
N THR A 502 49.24 20.99 4.72
CA THR A 502 49.34 22.45 4.59
C THR A 502 47.97 23.12 4.39
N ARG A 503 46.98 22.38 3.88
CA ARG A 503 45.60 22.83 3.69
C ARG A 503 44.69 22.50 4.90
N VAL A 504 45.15 21.64 5.82
CA VAL A 504 44.48 21.35 7.09
C VAL A 504 44.73 22.51 8.06
N TRP A 505 43.65 23.15 8.53
CA TRP A 505 43.80 24.23 9.50
C TRP A 505 42.77 24.14 10.64
N LYS A 506 43.23 24.34 11.88
CA LYS A 506 42.42 24.18 13.10
C LYS A 506 42.12 25.55 13.72
N GLY A 507 40.89 26.05 13.56
CA GLY A 507 40.41 27.31 14.17
C GLY A 507 39.46 28.14 13.28
N ARG A 508 39.40 29.48 13.46
CA ARG A 508 38.82 30.47 12.48
C ARG A 508 39.89 31.27 11.72
N ARG A 509 39.98 31.10 10.39
CA ARG A 509 41.05 31.69 9.56
C ARG A 509 40.90 33.21 9.66
N LYS A 510 42.00 33.96 9.86
CA LYS A 510 41.98 35.41 9.59
C LYS A 510 41.84 35.54 8.08
N GLY A 511 40.61 35.70 7.62
CA GLY A 511 40.32 35.88 6.20
C GLY A 511 41.03 37.13 5.68
N GLU A 512 41.50 37.05 4.45
CA GLU A 512 41.90 38.22 3.68
C GLU A 512 40.73 39.21 3.58
N SER A 513 41.03 40.48 3.34
CA SER A 513 40.00 41.51 3.36
C SER A 513 38.93 41.18 2.31
N VAL A 514 37.65 41.38 2.65
CA VAL A 514 36.51 41.11 1.75
C VAL A 514 36.65 41.86 0.42
N ARG A 515 37.39 42.98 0.40
CA ARG A 515 37.69 43.73 -0.82
C ARG A 515 38.71 43.03 -1.73
N ASP A 516 39.69 42.35 -1.17
CA ASP A 516 40.71 41.65 -1.96
C ASP A 516 40.13 40.38 -2.60
N LEU A 517 39.28 39.65 -1.86
CA LEU A 517 38.51 38.51 -2.39
C LEU A 517 37.51 38.90 -3.50
N LEU A 518 36.90 40.10 -3.42
CA LEU A 518 35.97 40.58 -4.45
C LEU A 518 36.70 41.14 -5.70
N ASN A 519 37.96 41.51 -5.56
CA ASN A 519 38.80 41.99 -6.67
C ASN A 519 39.41 40.82 -7.45
N ASP A 520 39.55 39.65 -6.84
CA ASP A 520 39.95 38.44 -7.54
C ASP A 520 38.78 37.87 -8.37
N LYS A 521 38.78 38.20 -9.66
CA LYS A 521 37.78 37.76 -10.64
C LYS A 521 38.24 36.56 -11.48
N GLN A 522 39.33 35.88 -11.10
CA GLN A 522 39.87 34.75 -11.86
C GLN A 522 38.83 33.64 -12.03
N HIS A 523 38.07 33.32 -10.97
CA HIS A 523 37.01 32.32 -11.02
C HIS A 523 35.87 32.67 -12.01
N ILE A 524 35.58 33.96 -12.19
CA ILE A 524 34.57 34.43 -13.17
C ILE A 524 35.10 34.23 -14.59
N ALA A 525 36.40 34.47 -14.83
CA ALA A 525 37.03 34.24 -16.12
C ALA A 525 37.04 32.75 -16.50
N GLU A 526 37.40 31.87 -15.56
CA GLU A 526 37.40 30.41 -15.76
C GLU A 526 36.00 29.81 -15.97
N GLN A 527 34.97 30.37 -15.31
CA GLN A 527 33.59 29.94 -15.53
C GLN A 527 33.03 30.47 -16.85
N LYS A 528 33.48 31.64 -17.33
CA LYS A 528 32.98 32.26 -18.56
C LYS A 528 33.27 31.38 -19.79
N GLU A 529 34.46 30.79 -19.89
CA GLU A 529 34.76 29.82 -20.97
C GLU A 529 33.87 28.58 -20.91
N ARG A 530 33.58 28.07 -19.70
CA ARG A 530 32.65 26.95 -19.53
C ARG A 530 31.23 27.30 -19.98
N TYR A 531 30.75 28.52 -19.73
CA TYR A 531 29.43 28.97 -20.19
C TYR A 531 29.39 29.26 -21.69
N LEU A 532 30.48 29.76 -22.28
CA LEU A 532 30.65 29.91 -23.73
C LEU A 532 30.52 28.57 -24.48
N THR A 533 30.87 27.46 -23.83
CA THR A 533 30.74 26.12 -24.42
C THR A 533 29.27 25.69 -24.60
N TYR A 534 28.33 26.31 -23.87
CA TYR A 534 26.88 26.07 -24.00
C TYR A 534 26.18 27.10 -24.89
N GLU A 535 26.91 28.01 -25.53
CA GLU A 535 26.38 28.98 -26.49
C GLU A 535 26.10 28.29 -27.83
N THR A 536 24.99 27.56 -27.90
CA THR A 536 24.54 26.86 -29.11
C THR A 536 23.28 27.54 -29.67
N VAL A 537 23.53 28.40 -30.67
CA VAL A 537 22.69 28.76 -31.83
C VAL A 537 21.34 29.48 -31.60
N VAL A 538 21.36 30.81 -31.74
CA VAL A 538 20.35 31.50 -32.56
C VAL A 538 21.13 32.24 -33.65
N ASP A 539 21.07 31.73 -34.88
CA ASP A 539 21.59 32.44 -36.05
C ASP A 539 20.74 33.71 -36.25
N GLU A 540 21.25 34.85 -35.79
CA GLU A 540 20.73 36.16 -36.19
C GLU A 540 21.10 36.39 -37.66
N VAL A 541 20.13 36.18 -38.55
CA VAL A 541 20.25 36.55 -39.96
C VAL A 541 20.17 38.09 -40.06
N ILE A 542 21.33 38.72 -40.22
CA ILE A 542 21.45 40.15 -40.50
C ILE A 542 21.05 40.38 -41.96
N VAL A 543 19.85 40.92 -42.20
CA VAL A 543 19.45 41.44 -43.52
C VAL A 543 19.82 42.92 -43.58
N THR A 544 20.87 43.25 -44.35
CA THR A 544 21.21 44.63 -44.73
C THR A 544 20.41 45.08 -45.96
N PRO A 545 20.13 46.40 -46.09
CA PRO A 545 19.00 46.92 -46.85
C PRO A 545 19.35 47.23 -48.31
N SER A 546 18.52 46.80 -49.26
CA SER A 546 18.46 47.44 -50.58
C SER A 546 17.08 47.26 -51.24
N GLU A 547 16.35 48.38 -51.26
CA GLU A 547 15.51 48.91 -52.35
C GLU A 547 14.72 47.93 -53.22
N SER A 548 13.47 47.65 -52.85
CA SER A 548 12.28 48.07 -53.63
C SER A 548 11.01 47.59 -52.92
N GLY A 549 10.03 48.50 -52.85
CA GLY A 549 8.93 48.46 -51.89
C GLY A 549 7.93 47.31 -52.06
N ALA A 550 7.60 46.70 -50.93
CA ALA A 550 6.27 46.18 -50.66
C ALA A 550 6.01 46.29 -49.15
N ILE A 551 5.13 47.20 -48.78
CA ILE A 551 4.61 47.37 -47.42
C ILE A 551 3.79 46.11 -47.10
N TYR A 552 4.23 45.31 -46.15
CA TYR A 552 3.39 44.28 -45.52
C TYR A 552 3.33 44.51 -44.02
N ASN A 553 2.08 44.59 -43.55
CA ASN A 553 1.64 45.05 -42.25
C ASN A 553 2.13 44.19 -41.08
N LEU A 554 2.66 44.87 -40.07
CA LEU A 554 2.94 44.37 -38.73
C LEU A 554 1.69 44.49 -37.84
N ASN A 555 0.55 43.91 -38.21
CA ASN A 555 -0.68 43.90 -37.39
C ASN A 555 -1.69 42.89 -37.97
N ASP A 556 -1.53 41.59 -37.70
CA ASP A 556 -2.58 40.60 -38.00
C ASP A 556 -2.61 39.44 -37.00
N TYR A 557 -2.75 39.78 -35.72
CA TYR A 557 -3.31 38.87 -34.72
C TYR A 557 -4.26 39.69 -33.84
N ASP A 558 -5.48 39.91 -34.36
CA ASP A 558 -6.65 40.32 -33.59
C ASP A 558 -7.08 39.12 -32.71
N ASP A 559 -6.81 39.18 -31.41
CA ASP A 559 -7.28 38.22 -30.40
C ASP A 559 -8.49 38.75 -29.61
N GLU A 560 -9.33 39.57 -30.25
CA GLU A 560 -10.65 39.96 -29.72
C GLU A 560 -11.61 38.76 -29.82
N TYR A 561 -11.47 37.85 -28.85
CA TYR A 561 -12.41 36.76 -28.65
C TYR A 561 -13.69 37.34 -28.03
N ASP A 562 -14.73 37.42 -28.86
CA ASP A 562 -16.10 37.81 -28.49
C ASP A 562 -16.67 36.84 -27.42
N ASP A 563 -16.69 37.29 -26.17
CA ASP A 563 -17.20 36.59 -24.98
C ASP A 563 -18.71 36.81 -24.74
N THR A 564 -19.46 37.20 -25.79
CA THR A 564 -20.90 37.51 -25.69
C THR A 564 -21.82 36.29 -25.81
N TYR A 565 -21.32 35.06 -26.00
CA TYR A 565 -22.17 33.86 -26.10
C TYR A 565 -21.63 32.62 -25.36
N ASP A 566 -21.40 32.72 -24.06
CA ASP A 566 -21.25 31.53 -23.19
C ASP A 566 -21.92 31.67 -21.81
N ILE A 567 -23.04 32.41 -21.76
CA ILE A 567 -23.97 32.39 -20.63
C ILE A 567 -25.32 31.85 -21.12
N ASN A 568 -25.33 30.66 -21.71
CA ASN A 568 -26.54 29.86 -21.79
C ASN A 568 -26.29 28.53 -21.09
N GLN A 569 -26.55 28.55 -19.79
CA GLN A 569 -26.70 27.36 -18.97
C GLN A 569 -28.00 26.66 -19.38
N VAL A 570 -27.93 25.86 -20.45
CA VAL A 570 -29.03 25.02 -20.92
C VAL A 570 -28.65 23.54 -20.80
N GLY A 571 -29.39 22.83 -19.95
CA GLY A 571 -29.57 21.38 -20.05
C GLY A 571 -28.57 20.50 -19.31
N ALA A 572 -28.77 20.35 -18.00
CA ALA A 572 -28.44 19.11 -17.28
C ALA A 572 -29.20 19.04 -15.94
N ASN A 573 -30.51 19.30 -15.98
CA ASN A 573 -31.44 18.77 -15.00
C ASN A 573 -32.48 18.03 -15.82
N ASP A 574 -32.27 16.73 -15.97
CA ASP A 574 -33.28 15.67 -15.93
C ASP A 574 -32.59 14.33 -16.23
N LEU A 575 -33.14 13.28 -15.62
CA LEU A 575 -32.89 11.85 -15.82
C LEU A 575 -31.74 11.25 -14.99
N ASP A 576 -31.92 10.24 -14.13
CA ASP A 576 -33.08 9.39 -13.86
C ASP A 576 -33.07 8.89 -12.41
N GLY A 577 -34.28 8.72 -11.88
CA GLY A 577 -34.51 8.12 -10.57
C GLY A 577 -34.31 6.61 -10.61
N ASP A 578 -33.24 6.14 -9.97
CA ASP A 578 -33.24 4.80 -9.34
C ASP A 578 -32.31 4.71 -8.11
N SER A 579 -32.17 5.82 -7.39
CA SER A 579 -31.32 5.93 -6.19
C SER A 579 -31.96 5.36 -4.91
N ASN A 580 -32.88 4.41 -5.02
CA ASN A 580 -33.46 3.70 -3.87
C ASN A 580 -32.82 2.33 -3.59
N LEU A 581 -31.92 1.85 -4.45
CA LEU A 581 -31.17 0.61 -4.22
C LEU A 581 -29.79 0.81 -3.56
N LEU A 582 -29.24 2.03 -3.60
CA LEU A 582 -27.93 2.34 -3.01
C LEU A 582 -27.99 2.89 -1.57
N ASN A 583 -29.19 3.07 -1.01
CA ASN A 583 -29.39 3.58 0.36
C ASN A 583 -29.39 2.49 1.46
N ARG A 584 -28.94 1.26 1.17
CA ARG A 584 -28.87 0.18 2.18
C ARG A 584 -27.45 -0.31 2.51
N ARG A 585 -26.41 0.09 1.78
CA ARG A 585 -25.03 -0.29 2.09
C ARG A 585 -24.20 0.96 2.40
N PRO A 586 -23.83 1.22 3.67
CA PRO A 586 -22.74 2.16 3.92
C PRO A 586 -21.48 1.57 3.29
N PHE A 587 -20.79 2.36 2.46
CA PHE A 587 -19.48 2.00 1.92
C PHE A 587 -18.49 1.82 3.09
N THR A 588 -18.27 0.57 3.50
CA THR A 588 -17.32 0.24 4.56
C THR A 588 -15.94 0.11 3.92
N VAL A 589 -15.20 1.20 3.96
CA VAL A 589 -13.79 1.25 3.55
C VAL A 589 -13.02 0.17 4.33
N PRO A 590 -12.39 -0.83 3.66
CA PRO A 590 -11.49 -1.78 4.30
C PRO A 590 -10.49 -1.05 5.18
N GLN A 591 -10.05 -1.65 6.29
CA GLN A 591 -9.12 -1.01 7.21
C GLN A 591 -7.85 -0.52 6.51
N VAL A 592 -7.35 -1.35 5.59
CA VAL A 592 -6.25 -1.08 4.66
C VAL A 592 -6.45 0.17 3.81
N LEU A 593 -7.70 0.59 3.59
CA LEU A 593 -8.04 1.76 2.78
C LEU A 593 -8.47 2.97 3.62
N ARG A 594 -8.51 2.84 4.96
CA ARG A 594 -8.84 3.96 5.87
C ARG A 594 -7.57 4.75 6.20
N GLN A 595 -7.64 6.08 6.06
CA GLN A 595 -6.59 6.97 6.53
C GLN A 595 -6.41 6.78 8.05
N GLY A 596 -5.21 6.33 8.48
CA GLY A 596 -4.84 6.23 9.89
C GLY A 596 -4.98 7.58 10.59
N GLY A 597 -5.99 7.71 11.44
CA GLY A 597 -6.18 8.82 12.37
C GLY A 597 -6.00 8.30 13.79
N ARG A 598 -5.14 8.98 14.56
CA ARG A 598 -4.79 8.67 15.96
C ARG A 598 -6.02 8.38 16.85
N PRO A 599 -5.94 7.46 17.83
CA PRO A 599 -6.90 7.38 18.91
C PRO A 599 -6.69 8.60 19.84
N GLN A 600 -7.69 9.46 19.96
CA GLN A 600 -7.76 10.37 21.10
C GLN A 600 -8.21 9.56 22.31
N MET A 601 -7.35 9.47 23.32
CA MET A 601 -7.71 9.01 24.66
C MET A 601 -8.92 9.81 25.14
N GLN A 602 -10.07 9.14 25.26
CA GLN A 602 -11.16 9.58 26.12
C GLN A 602 -10.84 9.05 27.51
N GLU A 603 -10.28 9.92 28.36
CA GLU A 603 -10.47 9.74 29.80
C GLU A 603 -11.93 10.07 30.10
N GLU A 604 -12.63 9.06 30.62
CA GLU A 604 -13.92 9.22 31.25
C GLU A 604 -13.76 10.17 32.45
N ASN A 605 -14.39 11.33 32.37
CA ASN A 605 -14.95 11.96 33.55
C ASN A 605 -16.39 12.37 33.20
N VAL A 606 -17.31 11.68 33.85
CA VAL A 606 -18.75 11.86 33.76
C VAL A 606 -19.11 13.16 34.46
N GLU A 607 -19.47 14.20 33.71
CA GLU A 607 -20.48 15.16 34.15
C GLU A 607 -21.43 15.41 32.98
N GLU A 608 -22.69 15.05 33.23
CA GLU A 608 -23.84 15.19 32.33
C GLU A 608 -24.12 16.67 32.06
N GLU A 609 -24.01 17.10 30.80
CA GLU A 609 -24.90 18.13 30.27
C GLU A 609 -25.46 17.63 28.93
N GLU A 610 -26.75 17.30 28.97
CA GLU A 610 -27.57 16.96 27.80
C GLU A 610 -27.64 18.17 26.85
N ASP A 611 -26.89 18.12 25.75
CA ASP A 611 -27.21 18.88 24.56
C ASP A 611 -27.84 17.93 23.54
N GLU A 612 -29.16 17.88 23.53
CA GLU A 612 -29.99 17.25 22.50
C GLU A 612 -29.56 17.73 21.12
N LYS A 613 -28.90 16.86 20.36
CA LYS A 613 -28.74 17.06 18.91
C LYS A 613 -30.09 16.79 18.26
N GLU A 614 -30.89 17.84 18.12
CA GLU A 614 -32.07 17.82 17.27
C GLU A 614 -31.74 17.25 15.88
N GLY A 615 -32.55 16.29 15.49
CA GLY A 615 -32.39 15.47 14.31
C GLY A 615 -32.43 16.24 12.99
N ALA A 616 -32.07 15.48 11.94
CA ALA A 616 -32.18 15.85 10.55
C ALA A 616 -33.45 16.68 10.27
N VAL A 617 -33.23 17.84 9.67
CA VAL A 617 -34.26 18.78 9.24
C VAL A 617 -35.34 18.02 8.47
N LYS A 618 -36.55 17.93 9.06
CA LYS A 618 -37.74 17.41 8.36
C LYS A 618 -37.97 18.27 7.13
N ARG A 619 -38.05 17.60 5.98
CA ARG A 619 -37.99 18.15 4.63
C ARG A 619 -39.32 18.81 4.17
N ASP A 620 -40.08 19.41 5.09
CA ASP A 620 -41.43 19.96 4.84
C ASP A 620 -41.65 21.37 5.41
N GLN A 621 -40.64 22.25 5.41
CA GLN A 621 -40.85 23.67 5.71
C GLN A 621 -40.48 24.53 4.50
N PHE A 622 -41.50 24.80 3.68
CA PHE A 622 -41.40 25.52 2.42
C PHE A 622 -40.99 27.01 2.57
N VAL A 623 -41.10 27.63 3.75
CA VAL A 623 -40.54 28.97 4.05
C VAL A 623 -40.28 29.10 5.57
N GLN A 624 -39.05 29.38 5.99
CA GLN A 624 -38.72 29.74 7.39
C GLN A 624 -39.00 31.22 7.68
N ASP A 625 -39.54 31.52 8.86
CA ASP A 625 -39.87 32.87 9.31
C ASP A 625 -38.60 33.76 9.42
N PRO A 626 -38.51 34.92 8.71
CA PRO A 626 -37.34 35.79 8.70
C PRO A 626 -36.93 36.38 10.06
N ALA A 627 -37.83 36.39 11.05
CA ALA A 627 -37.51 36.85 12.39
C ALA A 627 -36.55 35.90 13.11
N LEU A 628 -36.81 34.59 13.03
CA LEU A 628 -35.99 33.55 13.67
C LEU A 628 -34.60 33.44 13.03
N LEU A 629 -34.50 33.68 11.72
CA LEU A 629 -33.20 33.76 11.03
C LEU A 629 -32.34 34.94 11.50
N ARG A 630 -32.96 36.08 11.80
CA ARG A 630 -32.26 37.25 12.34
C ARG A 630 -31.76 37.01 13.75
N GLU A 631 -32.60 36.44 14.61
CA GLU A 631 -32.25 36.10 15.98
C GLU A 631 -31.08 35.10 16.06
N ARG A 632 -31.13 34.03 15.25
CA ARG A 632 -30.04 33.04 15.19
C ARG A 632 -28.72 33.64 14.66
N ALA A 633 -28.81 34.59 13.73
CA ALA A 633 -27.65 35.32 13.22
C ALA A 633 -27.08 36.30 14.26
N GLU A 634 -27.93 36.90 15.10
CA GLU A 634 -27.53 37.78 16.19
C GLU A 634 -26.85 37.00 17.32
N ALA A 635 -27.39 35.83 17.68
CA ALA A 635 -26.77 34.91 18.64
C ALA A 635 -25.37 34.43 18.17
N ARG A 636 -25.22 34.11 16.87
CA ARG A 636 -23.90 33.80 16.28
C ARG A 636 -22.93 34.99 16.28
N ARG A 637 -23.43 36.23 16.13
CA ARG A 637 -22.59 37.43 16.26
C ARG A 637 -22.18 37.70 17.70
N ALA A 638 -23.08 37.51 18.67
CA ALA A 638 -22.82 37.72 20.09
C ALA A 638 -21.77 36.74 20.61
N THR A 639 -21.88 35.45 20.26
CA THR A 639 -20.89 34.41 20.62
C THR A 639 -19.51 34.66 20.01
N MET A 640 -19.43 35.13 18.78
CA MET A 640 -18.16 35.51 18.13
C MET A 640 -17.55 36.78 18.73
N GLN A 641 -18.34 37.71 19.24
CA GLN A 641 -17.85 38.88 19.98
C GLN A 641 -17.33 38.47 21.37
N HIS A 642 -18.00 37.53 22.06
CA HIS A 642 -17.55 37.02 23.35
C HIS A 642 -16.22 36.25 23.27
N ARG A 643 -15.94 35.53 22.17
CA ARG A 643 -14.64 34.86 21.94
C ARG A 643 -13.51 35.83 21.57
N LYS A 644 -13.83 37.08 21.22
CA LYS A 644 -12.86 38.10 20.81
C LYS A 644 -12.69 39.10 21.95
N GLY A 645 -11.89 38.74 22.95
CA GLY A 645 -11.56 39.61 24.08
C GLY A 645 -11.14 41.02 23.62
N GLU A 646 -11.57 42.02 24.39
CA GLU A 646 -11.33 43.45 24.12
C GLU A 646 -9.82 43.75 24.17
N ARG A 647 -9.25 44.21 23.04
CA ARG A 647 -7.83 44.57 22.92
C ARG A 647 -7.72 46.05 22.61
N ASP A 648 -7.17 46.82 23.55
CA ASP A 648 -7.01 48.27 23.41
C ASP A 648 -5.64 48.63 22.81
N VAL A 649 -5.67 49.31 21.67
CA VAL A 649 -4.49 49.75 20.91
C VAL A 649 -4.29 51.27 21.03
N VAL A 650 -5.15 51.95 21.79
CA VAL A 650 -5.06 53.39 22.07
C VAL A 650 -4.06 53.60 23.20
N GLY A 651 -2.87 54.07 22.84
CA GLY A 651 -1.83 54.41 23.82
C GLY A 651 -2.14 55.69 24.58
N LYS A 652 -1.49 55.86 25.73
CA LYS A 652 -1.57 57.09 26.55
C LYS A 652 -1.05 58.33 25.78
N PRO A 653 -1.45 59.55 26.21
CA PRO A 653 -1.01 60.81 25.60
C PRO A 653 0.51 60.95 25.52
N LYS A 654 0.98 61.72 24.52
CA LYS A 654 2.39 61.86 24.17
C LYS A 654 3.23 62.34 25.38
N GLY A 655 4.24 61.56 25.76
CA GLY A 655 5.21 61.90 26.81
C GLY A 655 5.20 61.03 28.07
N GLN A 656 4.21 60.14 28.26
CA GLN A 656 4.12 59.30 29.48
C GLN A 656 4.58 57.84 29.33
N GLY A 657 5.13 57.45 28.17
CA GLY A 657 5.45 56.04 27.91
C GLY A 657 4.19 55.17 27.74
N GLN A 658 4.34 54.01 27.09
CA GLN A 658 3.23 53.07 26.87
C GLN A 658 3.43 51.80 27.68
N SER A 659 2.34 51.15 28.09
CA SER A 659 2.40 49.83 28.73
C SER A 659 2.87 48.77 27.73
N THR A 660 3.53 47.74 28.27
CA THR A 660 4.09 46.61 27.51
C THR A 660 3.00 45.86 26.73
N GLU A 661 1.81 45.75 27.29
CA GLU A 661 0.65 45.10 26.67
C GLU A 661 0.17 45.83 25.41
N THR A 662 0.05 47.16 25.45
CA THR A 662 -0.33 47.98 24.29
C THR A 662 0.72 47.93 23.17
N LEU A 663 2.01 47.80 23.52
CA LEU A 663 3.09 47.62 22.54
C LEU A 663 3.06 46.24 21.87
N LEU A 664 2.73 45.18 22.63
CA LEU A 664 2.58 43.82 22.09
C LEU A 664 1.36 43.71 21.18
N ASP A 665 0.24 44.35 21.54
CA ASP A 665 -0.97 44.38 20.72
C ASP A 665 -0.79 45.21 19.45
N ARG A 666 -0.06 46.33 19.52
CA ARG A 666 0.33 47.10 18.33
C ARG A 666 1.24 46.28 17.41
N ARG A 667 2.21 45.55 17.96
CA ARG A 667 3.13 44.69 17.19
C ARG A 667 2.39 43.52 16.53
N LYS A 668 1.46 42.86 17.21
CA LYS A 668 0.58 41.83 16.62
C LYS A 668 -0.30 42.42 15.50
N LYS A 669 -0.87 43.61 15.69
CA LYS A 669 -1.68 44.29 14.68
C LYS A 669 -0.86 44.66 13.44
N GLU A 670 0.38 45.10 13.59
CA GLU A 670 1.28 45.39 12.47
C GLU A 670 1.77 44.13 11.75
N ALA A 671 2.12 43.07 12.48
CA ALA A 671 2.55 41.79 11.90
C ALA A 671 1.46 41.11 11.06
N HIS A 672 0.18 41.30 11.40
CA HIS A 672 -0.95 40.76 10.65
C HIS A 672 -1.59 41.76 9.67
N LYS A 673 -1.04 42.97 9.54
CA LYS A 673 -1.57 44.03 8.66
C LYS A 673 -1.44 43.67 7.18
N SER A 674 -0.43 42.89 6.81
CA SER A 674 -0.21 42.42 5.43
C SER A 674 -1.11 41.25 5.03
N ARG A 675 -1.62 40.47 5.99
CA ARG A 675 -2.36 39.22 5.72
C ARG A 675 -3.87 39.44 5.47
N GLY A 676 -4.42 40.60 5.83
CA GLY A 676 -5.86 40.88 5.74
C GLY A 676 -6.27 42.15 5.00
N ALA A 677 -5.34 43.05 4.63
CA ALA A 677 -5.71 44.38 4.13
C ALA A 677 -6.06 44.45 2.64
N ASN A 678 -5.56 43.53 1.79
CA ASN A 678 -5.76 43.60 0.33
C ASN A 678 -6.81 42.65 -0.24
N HIS A 679 -7.21 41.58 0.46
CA HIS A 679 -8.09 40.57 -0.12
C HIS A 679 -9.59 40.88 -0.05
N ASN A 680 -10.01 41.94 0.66
CA ASN A 680 -11.44 42.21 0.88
C ASN A 680 -11.96 43.52 0.26
N ARG A 681 -11.12 44.29 -0.45
CA ARG A 681 -11.57 45.53 -1.11
C ARG A 681 -12.41 45.27 -2.36
N ARG A 682 -12.05 44.26 -3.15
CA ARG A 682 -12.79 43.87 -4.36
C ARG A 682 -14.14 43.25 -4.00
N ALA A 683 -14.15 42.27 -3.10
CA ALA A 683 -15.37 41.65 -2.59
C ALA A 683 -16.34 42.65 -1.90
N MET A 684 -15.84 43.62 -1.13
CA MET A 684 -16.69 44.65 -0.52
C MET A 684 -17.12 45.76 -1.52
N SER A 685 -16.34 45.99 -2.57
CA SER A 685 -16.71 46.87 -3.69
C SER A 685 -17.84 46.24 -4.51
N ASP A 686 -17.71 44.97 -4.87
CA ASP A 686 -18.72 44.23 -5.65
C ASP A 686 -20.00 44.04 -4.85
N ARG A 687 -19.89 43.83 -3.53
CA ARG A 687 -21.05 43.75 -2.62
C ARG A 687 -21.76 45.10 -2.41
N LYS A 688 -21.07 46.23 -2.60
CA LYS A 688 -21.67 47.57 -2.61
C LYS A 688 -22.33 47.87 -3.95
N ARG A 689 -21.71 47.45 -5.06
CA ARG A 689 -22.27 47.53 -6.42
C ARG A 689 -23.55 46.70 -6.56
N ASN A 690 -23.57 45.47 -6.03
CA ASN A 690 -24.76 44.60 -6.00
C ASN A 690 -25.87 45.08 -5.05
N LYS A 691 -25.64 46.12 -4.23
CA LYS A 691 -26.65 46.73 -3.34
C LYS A 691 -27.18 48.08 -3.83
N GLY A 692 -26.88 48.46 -5.07
CA GLY A 692 -27.52 49.61 -5.73
C GLY A 692 -27.16 50.99 -5.15
N MET A 693 -26.05 51.14 -4.43
CA MET A 693 -25.55 52.46 -4.03
C MET A 693 -24.44 52.92 -4.97
N ILE A 694 -24.81 53.70 -5.98
CA ILE A 694 -23.90 54.49 -6.81
C ILE A 694 -23.86 55.90 -6.20
N PRO A 695 -22.70 56.48 -5.87
CA PRO A 695 -22.61 57.93 -5.70
C PRO A 695 -22.62 58.57 -7.09
N SER A 696 -23.47 59.59 -7.26
CA SER A 696 -23.54 60.47 -8.44
C SER A 696 -22.23 61.16 -8.76
#